data_AF-A0A6L0XSJ3-F1
#
_entry.id   AF-A0A6L0XSJ3-F1
#
_cell.length_a   1.000
_cell.length_b   1.000
_cell.length_c   1.000
_cell.angle_alpha   90.00
_cell.angle_beta   90.00
_cell.angle_gamma   90.00
#
_symmetry.space_group_name_H-M   'P 1'
#
loop_
_entity.id
_entity.type
_entity.pdbx_description
1 polymer ?
#
loop_
_entity_poly.entity_id
_entity_poly.type
_entity_poly.pdbx_seq_one_letter_code
_entity_poly.pdbx_strand_id
1 'polypeptide(L)'
;MSSPVKPTTSASDNLFKSLERDFEEAMRALEGEESLGHFRLEYDKLYRALKKSHASENEIATQCQQLTQELLSNAAKMQAAVKLAQGDHSTIESLKKEIEKAWRAVDVANEKDQRAREMVKTLKQEIQSLQSMIHDGTSLSTDHTSTLEQLKIDNKRLLTESEDMTKQMDTYTKEMAERTATLAALKTSTEEAVQERKLLASRLELVRQEYNRERNARERAEYQCCELLLTLKTREKALQERQERLTLIHAHAETHKAELEKQQRRRQALQQQLETAEKQLYHTKQSYNDSVDTTVELNERLHAMEKQIAATGKTILETRDECARVTRVEERDFREFDRLKQQIDNIRKDEDRIAYEEETVRKRIAAVKQETRSLQEALELLERECSALEKKGAREESLQTATQALVQNELAQQAELEASISQETEIGRRLRDTLQRLEKERENCVNEVSQMSGQSKSASEELKMAVFQVEEVQRKLDESERRLTQQQAKYEHMRAERNQLSKRLVDAQDEIVEYRQRVKVVDHQVHQFKEELALKARKCQSDKSQYKISKERLMKARQLVNDSTASFDATMEEGERVGQEIKQLLKVVQECDKGLCGQQREFTKMSNERDTLAAQLTRRNDELALLYQQLQLIQDTVNAGEAAYRDRLDDLRLLHLKLREIQHQSMLAQVRGGEVSTAKKRLRAKQKEVLLEQAQVAALAEELENPQNESRWRRVGGNYPSMAELESKMKLLQRDLLTKSEECMKQEMALEEKQRLMMEMHAMAARQPGPEVAQQLNAYQKDLQKKNAQMKQKASELNMTATHKAELRYEVARLRRAVDEMRQKYYEVKVKNGTFSAAELVSPS
;
A
#
# COMPACT_ATOMS: atom_id res chain seq x y z
N MET A 1 -19.68 -18.34 -37.03
CA MET A 1 -19.31 -18.68 -38.43
C MET A 1 -18.88 -17.40 -39.13
N SER A 2 -17.59 -17.05 -39.05
CA SER A 2 -16.98 -15.96 -39.82
C SER A 2 -15.57 -16.41 -40.16
N SER A 3 -15.28 -16.48 -41.45
CA SER A 3 -14.06 -17.00 -42.05
C SER A 3 -12.80 -16.30 -41.53
N PRO A 4 -11.68 -17.02 -41.30
CA PRO A 4 -10.44 -16.38 -40.89
C PRO A 4 -9.81 -15.72 -42.13
N VAL A 5 -9.60 -14.40 -42.05
CA VAL A 5 -8.83 -13.62 -43.01
C VAL A 5 -7.39 -14.15 -43.00
N LYS A 6 -6.91 -14.63 -44.16
CA LYS A 6 -5.52 -15.05 -44.35
C LYS A 6 -4.59 -13.86 -44.06
N PRO A 7 -3.52 -14.02 -43.27
CA PRO A 7 -2.54 -12.98 -43.09
C PRO A 7 -1.74 -12.81 -44.39
N THR A 8 -1.83 -11.64 -45.01
CA THR A 8 -0.97 -11.23 -46.12
C THR A 8 0.43 -11.00 -45.57
N THR A 9 1.29 -12.02 -45.61
CA THR A 9 2.72 -11.85 -45.38
C THR A 9 3.40 -11.24 -46.62
N SER A 10 4.17 -10.18 -46.34
CA SER A 10 5.49 -9.90 -46.93
C SER A 10 5.60 -9.54 -48.43
N ALA A 11 4.89 -8.51 -48.90
CA ALA A 11 5.34 -7.81 -50.11
C ALA A 11 6.56 -6.89 -49.85
N SER A 12 6.67 -6.25 -48.67
CA SER A 12 7.80 -5.33 -48.38
C SER A 12 9.07 -6.04 -47.92
N ASP A 13 8.97 -7.09 -47.09
CA ASP A 13 10.16 -7.81 -46.59
C ASP A 13 10.89 -8.61 -47.68
N ASN A 14 10.16 -9.17 -48.64
CA ASN A 14 10.77 -9.88 -49.77
C ASN A 14 11.50 -8.91 -50.71
N LEU A 15 10.93 -7.73 -50.93
CA LEU A 15 11.53 -6.67 -51.73
C LEU A 15 12.77 -6.07 -51.03
N PHE A 16 12.71 -5.89 -49.71
CA PHE A 16 13.85 -5.41 -48.94
C PHE A 16 15.01 -6.41 -48.98
N LYS A 17 14.75 -7.71 -48.83
CA LYS A 17 15.78 -8.77 -48.96
C LYS A 17 16.42 -8.82 -50.34
N SER A 18 15.66 -8.58 -51.42
CA SER A 18 16.27 -8.45 -52.75
C SER A 18 17.18 -7.22 -52.84
N LEU A 19 16.75 -6.08 -52.29
CA LEU A 19 17.57 -4.85 -52.26
C LEU A 19 18.82 -5.00 -51.38
N GLU A 20 18.76 -5.75 -50.27
CA GLU A 20 19.95 -6.08 -49.47
C GLU A 20 20.96 -6.90 -50.28
N ARG A 21 20.49 -7.89 -51.06
CA ARG A 21 21.37 -8.71 -51.92
C ARG A 21 21.99 -7.88 -53.04
N ASP A 22 21.20 -7.05 -53.72
CA ASP A 22 21.68 -6.19 -54.81
C ASP A 22 22.70 -5.16 -54.28
N PHE A 23 22.50 -4.65 -53.07
CA PHE A 23 23.46 -3.78 -52.38
C PHE A 23 24.79 -4.50 -52.12
N GLU A 24 24.76 -5.73 -51.60
CA GLU A 24 25.98 -6.51 -51.36
C GLU A 24 26.74 -6.82 -52.65
N GLU A 25 26.03 -7.16 -53.73
CA GLU A 25 26.64 -7.38 -55.05
C GLU A 25 27.29 -6.10 -55.59
N ALA A 26 26.62 -4.94 -55.47
CA ALA A 26 27.18 -3.65 -55.87
C ALA A 26 28.40 -3.26 -55.03
N MET A 27 28.38 -3.49 -53.70
CA MET A 27 29.51 -3.20 -52.82
C MET A 27 30.73 -4.06 -53.11
N ARG A 28 30.54 -5.35 -53.47
CA ARG A 28 31.63 -6.23 -53.93
C ARG A 28 32.18 -5.81 -55.28
N ALA A 29 31.33 -5.39 -56.21
CA ALA A 29 31.79 -4.90 -57.52
C ALA A 29 32.65 -3.61 -57.38
N LEU A 30 32.35 -2.79 -56.37
CA LEU A 30 33.08 -1.55 -56.07
C LEU A 30 34.36 -1.76 -55.22
N GLU A 31 34.70 -3.00 -54.83
CA GLU A 31 35.79 -3.29 -53.88
C GLU A 31 37.22 -3.27 -54.46
N GLY A 32 37.40 -2.86 -55.72
CA GLY A 32 38.72 -2.81 -56.38
C GLY A 32 39.13 -1.46 -57.00
N GLU A 33 38.23 -0.49 -57.09
CA GLU A 33 38.51 0.81 -57.73
C GLU A 33 38.60 1.95 -56.70
N GLU A 34 39.82 2.45 -56.43
CA GLU A 34 40.05 3.55 -55.47
C GLU A 34 39.34 4.85 -55.88
N SER A 35 39.16 5.11 -57.18
CA SER A 35 38.44 6.29 -57.71
C SER A 35 36.95 6.33 -57.32
N LEU A 36 36.33 5.18 -57.05
CA LEU A 36 34.92 5.06 -56.68
C LEU A 36 34.69 4.93 -55.17
N GLY A 37 35.75 5.06 -54.36
CA GLY A 37 35.65 4.93 -52.89
C GLY A 37 34.66 5.91 -52.25
N HIS A 38 34.54 7.13 -52.80
CA HIS A 38 33.56 8.12 -52.30
C HIS A 38 32.12 7.70 -52.61
N PHE A 39 31.85 7.19 -53.82
CA PHE A 39 30.53 6.68 -54.19
C PHE A 39 30.15 5.47 -53.33
N ARG A 40 31.09 4.57 -53.06
CA ARG A 40 30.89 3.42 -52.17
C ARG A 40 30.46 3.85 -50.75
N LEU A 41 31.09 4.89 -50.21
CA LEU A 41 30.73 5.45 -48.89
C LEU A 41 29.33 6.09 -48.89
N GLU A 42 28.96 6.82 -49.93
CA GLU A 42 27.62 7.43 -50.04
C GLU A 42 26.53 6.37 -50.27
N TYR A 43 26.81 5.33 -51.05
CA TYR A 43 25.89 4.21 -51.27
C TYR A 43 25.63 3.41 -49.98
N ASP A 44 26.68 3.13 -49.20
CA ASP A 44 26.56 2.50 -47.88
C ASP A 44 25.78 3.37 -46.88
N LYS A 45 25.96 4.69 -46.89
CA LYS A 45 25.14 5.61 -46.08
C LYS A 45 23.66 5.54 -46.47
N LEU A 46 23.34 5.55 -47.77
CA LEU A 46 21.96 5.44 -48.27
C LEU A 46 21.30 4.11 -47.86
N TYR A 47 22.02 3.00 -48.00
CA TYR A 47 21.52 1.70 -47.59
C TYR A 47 21.28 1.60 -46.08
N ARG A 48 22.18 2.14 -45.25
CA ARG A 48 21.95 2.22 -43.80
C ARG A 48 20.73 3.06 -43.45
N ALA A 49 20.47 4.14 -44.18
CA ALA A 49 19.27 4.95 -43.99
C ALA A 49 18.00 4.18 -44.38
N LEU A 50 18.01 3.47 -45.52
CA LEU A 50 16.91 2.61 -45.96
C LEU A 50 16.63 1.49 -44.95
N LYS A 51 17.68 0.82 -44.46
CA LYS A 51 17.57 -0.24 -43.43
C LYS A 51 16.99 0.27 -42.12
N LYS A 52 17.37 1.47 -41.69
CA LYS A 52 16.77 2.12 -40.52
C LYS A 52 15.30 2.48 -40.76
N SER A 53 14.96 2.98 -41.95
CA SER A 53 13.59 3.31 -42.32
C SER A 53 12.69 2.07 -42.30
N HIS A 54 13.14 0.96 -42.91
CA HIS A 54 12.41 -0.32 -42.93
C HIS A 54 12.24 -0.92 -41.53
N ALA A 55 13.29 -0.87 -40.69
CA ALA A 55 13.18 -1.28 -39.29
C ALA A 55 12.14 -0.43 -38.52
N SER A 56 12.15 0.89 -38.71
CA SER A 56 11.16 1.77 -38.07
C SER A 56 9.73 1.55 -38.58
N GLU A 57 9.56 1.23 -39.87
CA GLU A 57 8.26 0.90 -40.46
C GLU A 57 7.69 -0.39 -39.85
N ASN A 58 8.53 -1.41 -39.67
CA ASN A 58 8.16 -2.66 -39.01
C ASN A 58 7.83 -2.46 -37.52
N GLU A 59 8.57 -1.61 -36.80
CA GLU A 59 8.24 -1.22 -35.43
C GLU A 59 6.88 -0.50 -35.35
N ILE A 60 6.60 0.42 -36.28
CA ILE A 60 5.30 1.11 -36.34
C ILE A 60 4.18 0.13 -36.70
N ALA A 61 4.40 -0.77 -37.66
CA ALA A 61 3.40 -1.77 -38.05
C ALA A 61 3.05 -2.71 -36.88
N THR A 62 4.05 -3.14 -36.10
CA THR A 62 3.81 -3.95 -34.89
C THR A 62 3.08 -3.17 -33.81
N GLN A 63 3.43 -1.89 -33.60
CA GLN A 63 2.69 -1.01 -32.69
C GLN A 63 1.24 -0.81 -33.13
N CYS A 64 0.98 -0.61 -34.43
CA CYS A 64 -0.38 -0.51 -34.96
C CYS A 64 -1.17 -1.81 -34.74
N GLN A 65 -0.56 -2.97 -34.90
CA GLN A 65 -1.20 -4.25 -34.61
C GLN A 65 -1.52 -4.41 -33.12
N GLN A 66 -0.60 -4.03 -32.23
CA GLN A 66 -0.81 -4.04 -30.78
C GLN A 66 -1.95 -3.10 -30.37
N LEU A 67 -1.94 -1.86 -30.86
CA LEU A 67 -3.00 -0.89 -30.61
C LEU A 67 -4.36 -1.36 -31.15
N THR A 68 -4.37 -2.07 -32.28
CA THR A 68 -5.61 -2.66 -32.84
C THR A 68 -6.13 -3.79 -31.96
N GLN A 69 -5.24 -4.64 -31.43
CA GLN A 69 -5.63 -5.70 -30.47
C GLN A 69 -6.12 -5.11 -29.14
N GLU A 70 -5.48 -4.06 -28.65
CA GLU A 70 -5.91 -3.34 -27.45
C GLU A 70 -7.26 -2.66 -27.65
N LEU A 71 -7.51 -2.04 -28.81
CA LEU A 71 -8.82 -1.48 -29.16
C LEU A 71 -9.91 -2.55 -29.18
N LEU A 72 -9.66 -3.71 -29.79
CA LEU A 72 -10.61 -4.82 -29.81
C LEU A 72 -10.87 -5.38 -28.40
N SER A 73 -9.82 -5.51 -27.59
CA SER A 73 -9.93 -5.92 -26.18
C SER A 73 -10.75 -4.93 -25.34
N ASN A 74 -10.47 -3.63 -25.50
CA ASN A 74 -11.21 -2.57 -24.80
C ASN A 74 -12.66 -2.48 -25.27
N ALA A 75 -12.94 -2.67 -26.55
CA ALA A 75 -14.31 -2.76 -27.07
C ALA A 75 -15.07 -3.95 -26.46
N ALA A 76 -14.42 -5.12 -26.33
CA ALA A 76 -15.01 -6.29 -25.68
C ALA A 76 -15.27 -6.04 -24.18
N LYS A 77 -14.32 -5.42 -23.46
CA LYS A 77 -14.49 -5.02 -22.05
C LYS A 77 -15.62 -4.01 -21.88
N MET A 78 -15.74 -3.04 -22.79
CA MET A 78 -16.80 -2.04 -22.77
C MET A 78 -18.17 -2.68 -23.00
N GLN A 79 -18.29 -3.63 -23.94
CA GLN A 79 -19.53 -4.40 -24.12
C GLN A 79 -19.89 -5.26 -22.90
N ALA A 80 -18.90 -5.85 -22.23
CA ALA A 80 -19.12 -6.59 -20.99
C ALA A 80 -19.60 -5.67 -19.85
N ALA A 81 -19.00 -4.49 -19.70
CA ALA A 81 -19.42 -3.49 -18.72
C ALA A 81 -20.84 -2.97 -18.97
N VAL A 82 -21.22 -2.75 -20.24
CA VAL A 82 -22.60 -2.36 -20.60
C VAL A 82 -23.60 -3.47 -20.25
N LYS A 83 -23.26 -4.74 -20.48
CA LYS A 83 -24.13 -5.87 -20.10
C LYS A 83 -24.28 -6.00 -18.58
N LEU A 84 -23.20 -5.79 -17.83
CA LEU A 84 -23.25 -5.78 -16.36
C LEU A 84 -24.12 -4.63 -15.85
N ALA A 85 -23.96 -3.41 -16.39
CA ALA A 85 -24.78 -2.27 -16.02
C ALA A 85 -26.28 -2.48 -16.35
N GLN A 86 -26.60 -3.17 -17.44
CA GLN A 86 -27.98 -3.58 -17.76
C GLN A 86 -28.52 -4.60 -16.75
N GLY A 87 -27.70 -5.57 -16.34
CA GLY A 87 -28.02 -6.51 -15.26
C GLY A 87 -28.28 -5.79 -13.94
N ASP A 88 -27.40 -4.88 -13.54
CA ASP A 88 -27.54 -4.07 -12.32
C ASP A 88 -28.79 -3.18 -12.35
N HIS A 89 -29.15 -2.65 -13.52
CA HIS A 89 -30.39 -1.89 -13.65
C HIS A 89 -31.62 -2.77 -13.37
N SER A 90 -31.63 -4.02 -13.86
CA SER A 90 -32.73 -4.96 -13.62
C SER A 90 -32.84 -5.40 -12.16
N THR A 91 -31.70 -5.59 -11.46
CA THR A 91 -31.68 -5.94 -10.04
C THR A 91 -32.06 -4.75 -9.16
N ILE A 92 -31.64 -3.53 -9.51
CA ILE A 92 -32.10 -2.30 -8.84
C ILE A 92 -33.61 -2.15 -8.98
N GLU A 93 -34.18 -2.44 -10.16
CA GLU A 93 -35.63 -2.36 -10.37
C GLU A 93 -36.40 -3.44 -9.56
N SER A 94 -35.86 -4.66 -9.45
CA SER A 94 -36.47 -5.69 -8.59
C SER A 94 -36.40 -5.31 -7.11
N LEU A 95 -35.25 -4.80 -6.64
CA LEU A 95 -35.08 -4.35 -5.26
C LEU A 95 -35.98 -3.15 -4.93
N LYS A 96 -36.18 -2.22 -5.87
CA LYS A 96 -37.16 -1.12 -5.70
C LYS A 96 -38.58 -1.66 -5.51
N LYS A 97 -38.98 -2.66 -6.29
CA LYS A 97 -40.30 -3.31 -6.14
C LYS A 97 -40.43 -4.04 -4.79
N GLU A 98 -39.36 -4.65 -4.29
CA GLU A 98 -39.34 -5.29 -2.97
C GLU A 98 -39.41 -4.26 -1.84
N ILE A 99 -38.71 -3.14 -1.96
CA ILE A 99 -38.81 -2.01 -1.03
C ILE A 99 -40.24 -1.47 -1.01
N GLU A 100 -40.87 -1.24 -2.17
CA GLU A 100 -42.28 -0.82 -2.21
C GLU A 100 -43.22 -1.83 -1.55
N LYS A 101 -42.98 -3.14 -1.71
CA LYS A 101 -43.75 -4.19 -1.03
C LYS A 101 -43.53 -4.14 0.49
N ALA A 102 -42.30 -3.93 0.94
CA ALA A 102 -41.97 -3.82 2.36
C ALA A 102 -42.61 -2.56 2.98
N TRP A 103 -42.60 -1.43 2.28
CA TRP A 103 -43.29 -0.22 2.71
C TRP A 103 -44.80 -0.43 2.82
N ARG A 104 -45.44 -1.07 1.84
CA ARG A 104 -46.86 -1.43 1.95
C ARG A 104 -47.14 -2.39 3.10
N ALA A 105 -46.24 -3.33 3.39
CA ALA A 105 -46.38 -4.24 4.52
C ALA A 105 -46.28 -3.49 5.86
N VAL A 106 -45.41 -2.49 5.95
CA VAL A 106 -45.29 -1.59 7.12
C VAL A 106 -46.54 -0.72 7.27
N ASP A 107 -47.08 -0.17 6.19
CA ASP A 107 -48.33 0.60 6.24
C ASP A 107 -49.51 -0.27 6.70
N VAL A 108 -49.61 -1.50 6.17
CA VAL A 108 -50.62 -2.48 6.62
C VAL A 108 -50.41 -2.89 8.08
N ALA A 109 -49.17 -3.02 8.54
CA ALA A 109 -48.86 -3.32 9.94
C ALA A 109 -49.22 -2.15 10.86
N ASN A 110 -48.95 -0.90 10.44
CA ASN A 110 -49.31 0.31 11.17
C ASN A 110 -50.83 0.49 11.23
N GLU A 111 -51.55 0.22 10.14
CA GLU A 111 -53.03 0.20 10.17
C GLU A 111 -53.57 -0.88 11.10
N LYS A 112 -52.96 -2.07 11.13
CA LYS A 112 -53.33 -3.13 12.08
C LYS A 112 -53.03 -2.74 13.52
N ASP A 113 -51.90 -2.09 13.80
CA ASP A 113 -51.56 -1.59 15.13
C ASP A 113 -52.51 -0.47 15.57
N GLN A 114 -52.87 0.45 14.65
CA GLN A 114 -53.88 1.48 14.90
C GLN A 114 -55.24 0.86 15.27
N ARG A 115 -55.70 -0.14 14.49
CA ARG A 115 -56.94 -0.89 14.80
C ARG A 115 -56.84 -1.66 16.11
N ALA A 116 -55.69 -2.26 16.42
CA ALA A 116 -55.46 -2.94 17.68
C ALA A 116 -55.47 -1.97 18.86
N ARG A 117 -54.93 -0.74 18.72
CA ARG A 117 -55.00 0.30 19.76
C ARG A 117 -56.42 0.80 19.97
N GLU A 118 -57.20 0.96 18.91
CA GLU A 118 -58.63 1.29 18.99
C GLU A 118 -59.42 0.15 19.64
N MET A 119 -59.11 -1.11 19.32
CA MET A 119 -59.69 -2.29 19.96
C MET A 119 -59.29 -2.39 21.44
N VAL A 120 -58.05 -2.09 21.81
CA VAL A 120 -57.62 -2.03 23.22
C VAL A 120 -58.33 -0.89 23.95
N LYS A 121 -58.59 0.23 23.29
CA LYS A 121 -59.33 1.35 23.88
C LYS A 121 -60.79 0.99 24.13
N THR A 122 -61.44 0.33 23.18
CA THR A 122 -62.82 -0.18 23.33
C THR A 122 -62.88 -1.28 24.37
N LEU A 123 -61.96 -2.25 24.36
CA LEU A 123 -61.85 -3.27 25.41
C LEU A 123 -61.57 -2.68 26.79
N LYS A 124 -60.81 -1.58 26.91
CA LYS A 124 -60.62 -0.86 28.19
C LYS A 124 -61.91 -0.18 28.65
N GLN A 125 -62.70 0.37 27.73
CA GLN A 125 -64.03 0.93 28.03
C GLN A 125 -65.02 -0.18 28.40
N GLU A 126 -64.96 -1.33 27.73
CA GLU A 126 -65.76 -2.51 28.04
C GLU A 126 -65.35 -3.09 29.38
N ILE A 127 -64.06 -3.17 29.71
CA ILE A 127 -63.57 -3.57 31.05
C ILE A 127 -64.06 -2.58 32.10
N GLN A 128 -64.07 -1.27 31.85
CA GLN A 128 -64.69 -0.30 32.77
C GLN A 128 -66.21 -0.50 32.91
N SER A 129 -66.90 -0.82 31.81
CA SER A 129 -68.33 -1.11 31.83
C SER A 129 -68.67 -2.45 32.48
N LEU A 130 -67.80 -3.46 32.35
CA LEU A 130 -67.91 -4.77 32.96
C LEU A 130 -67.48 -4.71 34.43
N GLN A 131 -66.52 -3.87 34.80
CA GLN A 131 -66.23 -3.52 36.19
C GLN A 131 -67.42 -2.80 36.84
N SER A 132 -68.20 -2.03 36.07
CA SER A 132 -69.48 -1.45 36.50
C SER A 132 -70.60 -2.50 36.57
N MET A 133 -70.70 -3.44 35.63
CA MET A 133 -71.71 -4.51 35.65
C MET A 133 -71.40 -5.63 36.65
N ILE A 134 -70.14 -5.84 37.02
CA ILE A 134 -69.75 -6.76 38.10
C ILE A 134 -70.08 -6.15 39.48
N HIS A 135 -70.30 -4.83 39.57
CA HIS A 135 -70.92 -4.18 40.73
C HIS A 135 -72.44 -4.41 40.81
N ASP A 136 -73.09 -4.72 39.68
CA ASP A 136 -74.53 -4.93 39.56
C ASP A 136 -74.86 -6.30 38.96
N GLY A 137 -74.96 -7.32 39.82
CA GLY A 137 -75.81 -8.48 39.53
C GLY A 137 -75.09 -9.80 39.25
N THR A 138 -74.90 -10.54 40.32
CA THR A 138 -74.78 -12.00 40.34
C THR A 138 -76.10 -12.68 39.91
N SER A 139 -76.05 -13.69 39.03
CA SER A 139 -76.92 -14.88 39.11
C SER A 139 -76.55 -15.97 38.09
N LEU A 140 -76.03 -17.09 38.65
CA LEU A 140 -76.40 -18.49 38.38
C LEU A 140 -77.70 -18.64 37.53
N SER A 141 -77.93 -19.58 36.60
CA SER A 141 -77.39 -20.93 36.36
C SER A 141 -78.49 -21.79 35.68
N THR A 142 -78.11 -22.91 35.01
CA THR A 142 -78.84 -24.21 34.95
C THR A 142 -80.22 -24.26 34.23
N ASP A 143 -80.73 -25.30 33.55
CA ASP A 143 -80.34 -26.70 33.48
C ASP A 143 -81.02 -27.53 32.37
N HIS A 144 -80.20 -28.42 31.80
CA HIS A 144 -80.39 -29.88 31.69
C HIS A 144 -81.66 -30.50 31.05
N THR A 145 -82.21 -29.89 30.01
CA THR A 145 -82.93 -30.64 28.94
C THR A 145 -82.31 -30.48 27.55
N SER A 146 -81.42 -29.50 27.39
CA SER A 146 -80.56 -29.36 26.21
C SER A 146 -79.42 -30.37 26.18
N THR A 147 -79.10 -31.06 27.28
CA THR A 147 -77.89 -31.88 27.45
C THR A 147 -77.80 -33.06 26.49
N LEU A 148 -78.90 -33.63 25.98
CA LEU A 148 -78.84 -34.80 25.09
C LEU A 148 -78.76 -34.43 23.60
N GLU A 149 -79.39 -33.33 23.20
CA GLU A 149 -79.20 -32.69 21.90
C GLU A 149 -77.86 -31.96 21.84
N GLN A 150 -77.44 -31.33 22.94
CA GLN A 150 -76.08 -30.86 23.16
C GLN A 150 -75.11 -32.03 23.05
N LEU A 151 -75.28 -33.19 23.69
CA LEU A 151 -74.32 -34.28 23.52
C LEU A 151 -74.18 -34.78 22.07
N LYS A 152 -75.21 -34.68 21.21
CA LYS A 152 -75.10 -34.98 19.76
C LYS A 152 -74.44 -33.85 18.97
N ILE A 153 -74.78 -32.60 19.28
CA ILE A 153 -74.13 -31.42 18.72
C ILE A 153 -72.67 -31.38 19.16
N ASP A 154 -72.39 -31.69 20.41
CA ASP A 154 -71.10 -31.83 21.08
C ASP A 154 -70.33 -33.01 20.51
N ASN A 155 -70.94 -34.15 20.17
CA ASN A 155 -70.20 -35.23 19.51
C ASN A 155 -69.80 -34.86 18.08
N LYS A 156 -70.70 -34.21 17.31
CA LYS A 156 -70.36 -33.64 15.99
C LYS A 156 -69.35 -32.50 16.10
N ARG A 157 -69.49 -31.65 17.12
CA ARG A 157 -68.61 -30.54 17.44
C ARG A 157 -67.25 -31.03 17.89
N LEU A 158 -67.18 -32.11 18.68
CA LEU A 158 -65.95 -32.79 19.10
C LEU A 158 -65.30 -33.51 17.92
N LEU A 159 -66.07 -34.01 16.94
CA LEU A 159 -65.53 -34.53 15.68
C LEU A 159 -64.94 -33.40 14.83
N THR A 160 -65.66 -32.30 14.64
CA THR A 160 -65.13 -31.13 13.92
C THR A 160 -63.97 -30.47 14.67
N GLU A 161 -64.03 -30.40 16.01
CA GLU A 161 -62.95 -29.92 16.86
C GLU A 161 -61.79 -30.92 16.81
N SER A 162 -62.00 -32.22 16.76
CA SER A 162 -60.92 -33.20 16.59
C SER A 162 -60.28 -33.06 15.21
N GLU A 163 -61.06 -32.87 14.14
CA GLU A 163 -60.58 -32.62 12.78
C GLU A 163 -59.85 -31.28 12.66
N ASP A 164 -60.36 -30.23 13.31
CA ASP A 164 -59.75 -28.91 13.34
C ASP A 164 -58.52 -28.90 14.25
N MET A 165 -58.50 -29.68 15.33
CA MET A 165 -57.32 -29.93 16.15
C MET A 165 -56.29 -30.77 15.39
N THR A 166 -56.69 -31.69 14.52
CA THR A 166 -55.74 -32.40 13.64
C THR A 166 -55.18 -31.46 12.57
N LYS A 167 -56.01 -30.62 11.96
CA LYS A 167 -55.53 -29.55 11.05
C LYS A 167 -54.63 -28.56 11.78
N GLN A 168 -54.94 -28.20 13.02
CA GLN A 168 -54.10 -27.34 13.85
C GLN A 168 -52.79 -28.03 14.23
N MET A 169 -52.81 -29.33 14.53
CA MET A 169 -51.60 -30.13 14.73
C MET A 169 -50.77 -30.19 13.43
N ASP A 170 -51.39 -30.32 12.26
CA ASP A 170 -50.72 -30.30 10.96
C ASP A 170 -50.14 -28.91 10.63
N THR A 171 -50.83 -27.82 10.98
CA THR A 171 -50.28 -26.46 10.84
C THR A 171 -49.16 -26.22 11.85
N TYR A 172 -49.32 -26.65 13.11
CA TYR A 172 -48.26 -26.50 14.11
C TYR A 172 -47.04 -27.36 13.80
N THR A 173 -47.21 -28.56 13.23
CA THR A 173 -46.08 -29.39 12.80
C THR A 173 -45.36 -28.77 11.58
N LYS A 174 -46.10 -28.18 10.63
CA LYS A 174 -45.50 -27.40 9.53
C LYS A 174 -44.79 -26.15 10.03
N GLU A 175 -45.42 -25.38 10.92
CA GLU A 175 -44.81 -24.20 11.54
C GLU A 175 -43.60 -24.57 12.39
N MET A 176 -43.62 -25.70 13.10
CA MET A 176 -42.45 -26.20 13.82
C MET A 176 -41.34 -26.63 12.85
N ALA A 177 -41.66 -27.30 11.74
CA ALA A 177 -40.68 -27.63 10.72
C ALA A 177 -40.05 -26.37 10.09
N GLU A 178 -40.85 -25.37 9.75
CA GLU A 178 -40.39 -24.08 9.23
C GLU A 178 -39.58 -23.28 10.28
N ARG A 179 -40.00 -23.28 11.55
CA ARG A 179 -39.25 -22.66 12.66
C ARG A 179 -37.94 -23.38 12.94
N THR A 180 -37.89 -24.70 12.85
CA THR A 180 -36.63 -25.46 13.00
C THR A 180 -35.68 -25.22 11.83
N ALA A 181 -36.20 -25.11 10.60
CA ALA A 181 -35.39 -24.77 9.42
C ALA A 181 -34.85 -23.34 9.49
N THR A 182 -35.67 -22.37 9.90
CA THR A 182 -35.23 -20.97 10.10
C THR A 182 -34.26 -20.84 11.28
N LEU A 183 -34.46 -21.58 12.39
CA LEU A 183 -33.50 -21.65 13.48
C LEU A 183 -32.16 -22.26 13.06
N ALA A 184 -32.17 -23.29 12.19
CA ALA A 184 -30.94 -23.87 11.65
C ALA A 184 -30.21 -22.85 10.76
N ALA A 185 -30.92 -22.15 9.87
CA ALA A 185 -30.34 -21.11 9.01
C ALA A 185 -29.83 -19.89 9.80
N LEU A 186 -30.53 -19.50 10.87
CA LEU A 186 -30.10 -18.44 11.77
C LEU A 186 -28.85 -18.87 12.55
N LYS A 187 -28.77 -20.13 13.01
CA LYS A 187 -27.58 -20.66 13.68
C LYS A 187 -26.36 -20.65 12.76
N THR A 188 -26.49 -21.12 11.53
CA THR A 188 -25.39 -21.08 10.55
C THR A 188 -24.96 -19.64 10.26
N SER A 189 -25.91 -18.72 10.08
CA SER A 189 -25.61 -17.30 9.89
C SER A 189 -24.94 -16.64 11.11
N THR A 190 -25.35 -17.01 12.33
CA THR A 190 -24.68 -16.52 13.55
C THR A 190 -23.28 -17.10 13.72
N GLU A 191 -23.04 -18.35 13.34
CA GLU A 191 -21.72 -18.96 13.37
C GLU A 191 -20.77 -18.31 12.36
N GLU A 192 -21.27 -18.02 11.15
CA GLU A 192 -20.57 -17.24 10.12
C GLU A 192 -20.23 -15.82 10.64
N ALA A 193 -21.20 -15.11 11.22
CA ALA A 193 -20.97 -13.77 11.78
C ALA A 193 -19.97 -13.78 12.96
N VAL A 194 -19.97 -14.84 13.79
CA VAL A 194 -18.98 -15.01 14.86
C VAL A 194 -17.58 -15.28 14.30
N GLN A 195 -17.46 -16.05 13.22
CA GLN A 195 -16.19 -16.26 12.53
C GLN A 195 -15.69 -14.97 11.89
N GLU A 196 -16.55 -14.19 11.23
CA GLU A 196 -16.21 -12.88 10.69
C GLU A 196 -15.79 -11.91 11.79
N ARG A 197 -16.49 -11.87 12.94
CA ARG A 197 -16.10 -11.04 14.09
C ARG A 197 -14.71 -11.39 14.61
N LYS A 198 -14.34 -12.68 14.65
CA LYS A 198 -12.99 -13.12 15.04
C LYS A 198 -11.93 -12.70 14.03
N LEU A 199 -12.22 -12.84 12.73
CA LEU A 199 -11.33 -12.38 11.66
C LEU A 199 -11.14 -10.85 11.72
N LEU A 200 -12.22 -10.09 11.90
CA LEU A 200 -12.18 -8.64 12.06
C LEU A 200 -11.40 -8.23 13.31
N ALA A 201 -11.57 -8.90 14.44
CA ALA A 201 -10.79 -8.65 15.65
C ALA A 201 -9.28 -8.84 15.43
N SER A 202 -8.89 -9.95 14.78
CA SER A 202 -7.48 -10.22 14.44
C SER A 202 -6.89 -9.18 13.49
N ARG A 203 -7.69 -8.70 12.52
CA ARG A 203 -7.30 -7.64 11.58
C ARG A 203 -7.13 -6.29 12.29
N LEU A 204 -8.01 -5.98 13.23
CA LEU A 204 -7.95 -4.75 14.02
C LEU A 204 -6.71 -4.73 14.91
N GLU A 205 -6.32 -5.88 15.45
CA GLU A 205 -5.10 -6.05 16.25
C GLU A 205 -3.83 -5.86 15.40
N LEU A 206 -3.82 -6.38 14.17
CA LEU A 206 -2.73 -6.14 13.21
C LEU A 206 -2.60 -4.65 12.85
N VAL A 207 -3.71 -3.99 12.53
CA VAL A 207 -3.73 -2.56 12.20
C VAL A 207 -3.26 -1.71 13.39
N ARG A 208 -3.60 -2.09 14.63
CA ARG A 208 -3.09 -1.43 15.84
C ARG A 208 -1.58 -1.58 15.97
N GLN A 209 -1.02 -2.75 15.65
CA GLN A 209 0.43 -2.97 15.68
C GLN A 209 1.15 -2.17 14.59
N GLU A 210 0.60 -2.12 13.38
CA GLU A 210 1.12 -1.31 12.27
C GLU A 210 1.08 0.18 12.61
N TYR A 211 -0.04 0.68 13.12
CA TYR A 211 -0.18 2.06 13.59
C TYR A 211 0.87 2.42 14.65
N ASN A 212 1.11 1.53 15.63
CA ASN A 212 2.12 1.76 16.66
C ASN A 212 3.54 1.77 16.09
N ARG A 213 3.85 0.91 15.11
CA ARG A 213 5.15 0.90 14.43
C ARG A 213 5.38 2.19 13.64
N GLU A 214 4.36 2.65 12.92
CA GLU A 214 4.40 3.83 12.08
C GLU A 214 4.47 5.12 12.93
N ARG A 215 3.73 5.17 14.03
CA ARG A 215 3.87 6.21 15.06
C ARG A 215 5.29 6.28 15.60
N ASN A 216 5.89 5.15 15.97
CA ASN A 216 7.27 5.11 16.48
C ASN A 216 8.31 5.46 15.41
N ALA A 217 8.03 5.18 14.13
CA ALA A 217 8.89 5.61 13.02
C ALA A 217 8.79 7.13 12.81
N ARG A 218 7.58 7.69 12.92
CA ARG A 218 7.32 9.13 12.84
C ARG A 218 7.97 9.89 13.99
N GLU A 219 7.83 9.44 15.23
CA GLU A 219 8.48 10.07 16.39
C GLU A 219 10.02 10.09 16.24
N ARG A 220 10.62 9.03 15.68
CA ARG A 220 12.06 9.00 15.35
C ARG A 220 12.44 9.97 14.24
N ALA A 221 11.64 10.08 13.19
CA ALA A 221 11.86 11.02 12.10
C ALA A 221 11.70 12.49 12.56
N GLU A 222 10.72 12.76 13.43
CA GLU A 222 10.50 14.08 14.03
C GLU A 222 11.69 14.47 14.92
N TYR A 223 12.22 13.53 15.73
CA TYR A 223 13.43 13.76 16.52
C TYR A 223 14.64 14.10 15.63
N GLN A 224 14.85 13.35 14.54
CA GLN A 224 15.91 13.63 13.57
C GLN A 224 15.72 15.00 12.87
N CYS A 225 14.50 15.38 12.54
CA CYS A 225 14.20 16.69 11.97
C CYS A 225 14.50 17.82 12.97
N CYS A 226 14.16 17.64 14.25
CA CYS A 226 14.48 18.60 15.30
C CYS A 226 15.99 18.76 15.48
N GLU A 227 16.77 17.68 15.47
CA GLU A 227 18.24 17.76 15.50
C GLU A 227 18.79 18.51 14.28
N LEU A 228 18.32 18.17 13.07
CA LEU A 228 18.73 18.84 11.84
C LEU A 228 18.38 20.33 11.85
N LEU A 229 17.20 20.72 12.35
CA LEU A 229 16.81 22.12 12.52
C LEU A 229 17.71 22.85 13.52
N LEU A 230 18.16 22.19 14.58
CA LEU A 230 19.11 22.75 15.54
C LEU A 230 20.49 22.98 14.89
N THR A 231 20.94 22.02 14.06
CA THR A 231 22.17 22.18 13.27
C THR A 231 22.06 23.29 12.23
N LEU A 232 20.89 23.46 11.59
CA LEU A 232 20.65 24.58 10.66
C LEU A 232 20.71 25.93 11.39
N LYS A 233 20.05 26.06 12.55
CA LYS A 233 20.08 27.30 13.35
C LYS A 233 21.49 27.68 13.80
N THR A 234 22.32 26.70 14.18
CA THR A 234 23.73 26.96 14.52
C THR A 234 24.56 27.38 13.31
N ARG A 235 24.30 26.80 12.13
CA ARG A 235 24.94 27.20 10.86
C ARG A 235 24.50 28.57 10.37
N GLU A 236 23.23 28.92 10.52
CA GLU A 236 22.70 30.26 10.20
C GLU A 236 23.35 31.35 11.06
N LYS A 237 23.47 31.13 12.38
CA LYS A 237 24.20 32.04 13.27
C LYS A 237 25.65 32.22 12.85
N ALA A 238 26.37 31.12 12.56
CA ALA A 238 27.74 31.19 12.08
C ALA A 238 27.87 31.91 10.73
N LEU A 239 26.84 31.86 9.88
CA LEU A 239 26.81 32.57 8.60
C LEU A 239 26.56 34.07 8.81
N GLN A 240 25.64 34.44 9.72
CA GLN A 240 25.40 35.84 10.12
C GLN A 240 26.66 36.48 10.72
N GLU A 241 27.34 35.80 11.64
CA GLU A 241 28.62 36.27 12.21
C GLU A 241 29.69 36.49 11.12
N ARG A 242 29.72 35.63 10.09
CA ARG A 242 30.64 35.81 8.94
C ARG A 242 30.24 36.99 8.06
N GLN A 243 28.94 37.22 7.84
CA GLN A 243 28.44 38.38 7.09
C GLN A 243 28.76 39.69 7.81
N GLU A 244 28.59 39.76 9.13
CA GLU A 244 28.96 40.91 9.96
C GLU A 244 30.47 41.20 9.94
N ARG A 245 31.31 40.16 9.93
CA ARG A 245 32.77 40.33 9.75
C ARG A 245 33.11 40.90 8.38
N LEU A 246 32.42 40.45 7.32
CA LEU A 246 32.64 40.97 5.97
C LEU A 246 32.24 42.45 5.84
N THR A 247 31.13 42.86 6.46
CA THR A 247 30.72 44.28 6.43
C THR A 247 31.69 45.17 7.20
N LEU A 248 32.22 44.71 8.34
CA LEU A 248 33.28 45.41 9.09
C LEU A 248 34.57 45.57 8.27
N ILE A 249 35.02 44.50 7.60
CA ILE A 249 36.21 44.54 6.73
C ILE A 249 35.99 45.52 5.57
N HIS A 250 34.78 45.55 4.99
CA HIS A 250 34.44 46.48 3.93
C HIS A 250 34.46 47.94 4.39
N ALA A 251 33.93 48.23 5.58
CA ALA A 251 33.99 49.56 6.19
C ALA A 251 35.44 50.03 6.44
N HIS A 252 36.31 49.14 6.93
CA HIS A 252 37.73 49.44 7.11
C HIS A 252 38.45 49.74 5.78
N ALA A 253 38.10 49.03 4.71
CA ALA A 253 38.65 49.30 3.38
C ALA A 253 38.27 50.70 2.87
N GLU A 254 37.04 51.15 3.10
CA GLU A 254 36.59 52.50 2.72
C GLU A 254 37.25 53.60 3.55
N THR A 255 37.46 53.40 4.86
CA THR A 255 38.20 54.37 5.69
C THR A 255 39.64 54.55 5.23
N HIS A 256 40.32 53.46 4.87
CA HIS A 256 41.69 53.53 4.36
C HIS A 256 41.80 54.20 2.98
N LYS A 257 40.78 54.07 2.13
CA LYS A 257 40.70 54.84 0.87
C LYS A 257 40.60 56.34 1.13
N ALA A 258 39.74 56.77 2.06
CA ALA A 258 39.58 58.20 2.41
C ALA A 258 40.87 58.80 3.03
N GLU A 259 41.60 58.04 3.83
CA GLU A 259 42.89 58.46 4.39
C GLU A 259 43.96 58.67 3.31
N LEU A 260 43.99 57.80 2.29
CA LEU A 260 44.89 57.92 1.15
C LEU A 260 44.64 59.21 0.36
N GLU A 261 43.38 59.58 0.12
CA GLU A 261 43.00 60.83 -0.56
C GLU A 261 43.44 62.09 0.23
N LYS A 262 43.32 62.05 1.56
CA LYS A 262 43.74 63.16 2.43
C LYS A 262 45.26 63.37 2.39
N GLN A 263 46.04 62.28 2.38
CA GLN A 263 47.50 62.34 2.25
C GLN A 263 47.93 62.93 0.89
N GLN A 264 47.20 62.62 -0.19
CA GLN A 264 47.46 63.17 -1.52
C GLN A 264 47.24 64.69 -1.59
N ARG A 265 46.17 65.22 -0.96
CA ARG A 265 45.91 66.67 -0.88
C ARG A 265 46.99 67.42 -0.09
N ARG A 266 47.49 66.82 1.00
CA ARG A 266 48.56 67.42 1.82
C ARG A 266 49.88 67.54 1.06
N ARG A 267 50.20 66.57 0.19
CA ARG A 267 51.38 66.62 -0.69
C ARG A 267 51.31 67.80 -1.67
N GLN A 268 50.14 68.10 -2.22
CA GLN A 268 49.94 69.20 -3.18
C GLN A 268 50.12 70.59 -2.54
N ALA A 269 49.64 70.77 -1.30
CA ALA A 269 49.79 72.05 -0.58
C ALA A 269 51.26 72.38 -0.25
N LEU A 270 52.07 71.37 0.08
CA LEU A 270 53.51 71.55 0.36
C LEU A 270 54.30 71.96 -0.90
N GLN A 271 53.88 71.54 -2.10
CA GLN A 271 54.48 71.98 -3.35
C GLN A 271 54.25 73.48 -3.62
N GLN A 272 53.05 73.99 -3.33
CA GLN A 272 52.72 75.42 -3.50
C GLN A 272 53.51 76.34 -2.56
N GLN A 273 53.83 75.88 -1.35
CA GLN A 273 54.63 76.66 -0.39
C GLN A 273 56.08 76.83 -0.86
N LEU A 274 56.64 75.82 -1.53
CA LEU A 274 58.01 75.84 -2.07
C LEU A 274 58.17 76.91 -3.16
N GLU A 275 57.17 77.07 -4.04
CA GLU A 275 57.15 78.10 -5.10
C GLU A 275 57.01 79.54 -4.56
N THR A 276 56.36 79.74 -3.41
CA THR A 276 56.23 81.06 -2.79
C THR A 276 57.52 81.56 -2.12
N ALA A 277 58.34 80.63 -1.59
CA ALA A 277 59.62 80.96 -0.97
C ALA A 277 60.66 81.42 -2.02
N GLU A 278 60.62 80.86 -3.23
CA GLU A 278 61.52 81.23 -4.33
C GLU A 278 61.25 82.67 -4.84
N LYS A 279 60.01 83.17 -4.77
CA LYS A 279 59.62 84.53 -5.20
C LYS A 279 60.03 85.64 -4.22
N GLN A 280 60.18 85.32 -2.94
CA GLN A 280 60.55 86.30 -1.91
C GLN A 280 62.06 86.60 -1.89
N LEU A 281 62.89 85.68 -2.39
CA LEU A 281 64.35 85.80 -2.44
C LEU A 281 64.84 86.79 -3.53
N TYR A 282 63.99 87.16 -4.48
CA TYR A 282 64.31 88.04 -5.61
C TYR A 282 64.17 89.55 -5.30
N HIS A 283 63.29 89.94 -4.37
CA HIS A 283 62.95 91.36 -4.12
C HIS A 283 63.85 92.10 -3.11
N THR A 284 64.75 91.41 -2.40
CA THR A 284 65.58 92.04 -1.35
C THR A 284 66.91 92.63 -1.85
N LYS A 285 67.22 92.54 -3.16
CA LYS A 285 68.54 92.93 -3.71
C LYS A 285 68.61 94.27 -4.46
N GLN A 286 67.54 95.07 -4.61
CA GLN A 286 67.51 96.14 -5.63
C GLN A 286 67.04 97.54 -5.21
N SER A 287 67.38 98.08 -4.02
CA SER A 287 67.21 99.54 -3.79
C SER A 287 67.92 100.09 -2.53
N TYR A 288 69.22 100.39 -2.61
CA TYR A 288 70.01 101.06 -1.56
C TYR A 288 70.75 102.35 -2.02
N ASN A 289 70.65 102.77 -3.28
CA ASN A 289 71.43 103.92 -3.76
C ASN A 289 70.59 105.20 -3.88
N ASP A 290 70.32 105.78 -2.72
CA ASP A 290 70.17 107.22 -2.51
C ASP A 290 71.27 108.01 -3.24
N SER A 291 70.96 109.15 -3.87
CA SER A 291 71.77 110.38 -3.73
C SER A 291 71.30 111.57 -4.61
N VAL A 292 70.92 112.65 -3.91
CA VAL A 292 71.48 114.02 -4.07
C VAL A 292 70.81 114.91 -5.14
N ASP A 293 69.75 115.66 -4.85
CA ASP A 293 69.61 116.88 -4.01
C ASP A 293 70.44 118.12 -4.37
N THR A 294 71.17 118.17 -5.50
CA THR A 294 71.85 119.42 -5.91
C THR A 294 71.78 119.74 -7.40
N THR A 295 70.67 119.38 -8.06
CA THR A 295 70.21 120.02 -9.32
C THR A 295 68.82 120.66 -9.15
N VAL A 296 68.52 121.02 -7.90
CA VAL A 296 67.20 121.23 -7.32
C VAL A 296 66.53 122.54 -7.77
N GLU A 297 67.20 123.68 -7.85
CA GLU A 297 66.45 124.94 -7.92
C GLU A 297 66.02 125.41 -9.33
N LEU A 298 66.64 124.89 -10.41
CA LEU A 298 66.33 125.32 -11.80
C LEU A 298 65.47 124.31 -12.57
N ASN A 299 65.49 123.03 -12.20
CA ASN A 299 64.58 122.02 -12.74
C ASN A 299 63.19 122.04 -12.07
N GLU A 300 63.06 122.59 -10.86
CA GLU A 300 61.77 122.71 -10.15
C GLU A 300 60.69 123.50 -10.92
N ARG A 301 61.08 124.46 -11.77
CA ARG A 301 60.12 125.22 -12.60
C ARG A 301 59.67 124.47 -13.86
N LEU A 302 60.52 123.63 -14.45
CA LEU A 302 60.15 122.80 -15.60
C LEU A 302 59.40 121.52 -15.16
N HIS A 303 59.75 120.96 -14.00
CA HIS A 303 59.02 119.83 -13.40
C HIS A 303 57.60 120.17 -12.94
N ALA A 304 57.29 121.42 -12.60
CA ALA A 304 55.92 121.82 -12.24
C ALA A 304 54.94 121.68 -13.42
N MET A 305 55.38 122.02 -14.64
CA MET A 305 54.56 121.89 -15.86
C MET A 305 54.48 120.45 -16.36
N GLU A 306 55.56 119.67 -16.28
CA GLU A 306 55.55 118.24 -16.63
C GLU A 306 54.72 117.40 -15.65
N LYS A 307 54.68 117.75 -14.35
CA LYS A 307 53.80 117.09 -13.35
C LYS A 307 52.32 117.25 -13.66
N GLN A 308 51.87 118.39 -14.20
CA GLN A 308 50.45 118.57 -14.55
C GLN A 308 50.06 117.76 -15.79
N ILE A 309 50.96 117.61 -16.76
CA ILE A 309 50.74 116.80 -17.97
C ILE A 309 50.81 115.30 -17.65
N ALA A 310 51.74 114.86 -16.79
CA ALA A 310 51.82 113.46 -16.34
C ALA A 310 50.66 113.07 -15.41
N ALA A 311 50.18 113.97 -14.54
CA ALA A 311 49.02 113.72 -13.69
C ALA A 311 47.72 113.53 -14.50
N THR A 312 47.53 114.33 -15.56
CA THR A 312 46.38 114.17 -16.47
C THR A 312 46.50 112.93 -17.37
N GLY A 313 47.72 112.54 -17.76
CA GLY A 313 47.95 111.25 -18.44
C GLY A 313 47.70 110.04 -17.55
N LYS A 314 48.08 110.10 -16.27
CA LYS A 314 47.88 109.01 -15.30
C LYS A 314 46.41 108.84 -14.92
N THR A 315 45.63 109.91 -14.79
CA THR A 315 44.17 109.82 -14.57
C THR A 315 43.42 109.28 -15.78
N ILE A 316 43.87 109.56 -17.01
CA ILE A 316 43.28 108.97 -18.23
C ILE A 316 43.59 107.46 -18.34
N LEU A 317 44.77 107.01 -17.92
CA LEU A 317 45.14 105.59 -17.93
C LEU A 317 44.48 104.81 -16.79
N GLU A 318 44.41 105.39 -15.59
CA GLU A 318 43.68 104.83 -14.44
C GLU A 318 42.17 104.73 -14.73
N THR A 319 41.56 105.73 -15.38
CA THR A 319 40.14 105.65 -15.79
C THR A 319 39.91 104.64 -16.92
N ARG A 320 40.89 104.41 -17.79
CA ARG A 320 40.82 103.39 -18.85
C ARG A 320 40.98 101.96 -18.31
N ASP A 321 41.92 101.74 -17.40
CA ASP A 321 42.11 100.45 -16.72
C ASP A 321 40.96 100.15 -15.75
N GLU A 322 40.38 101.18 -15.13
CA GLU A 322 39.16 101.07 -14.33
C GLU A 322 37.94 100.76 -15.21
N CYS A 323 37.78 101.37 -16.40
CA CYS A 323 36.75 100.99 -17.36
C CYS A 323 36.92 99.53 -17.84
N ALA A 324 38.15 99.06 -18.05
CA ALA A 324 38.45 97.68 -18.42
C ALA A 324 38.21 96.69 -17.27
N ARG A 325 38.43 97.11 -16.02
CA ARG A 325 38.10 96.33 -14.82
C ARG A 325 36.59 96.25 -14.62
N VAL A 326 35.86 97.36 -14.80
CA VAL A 326 34.40 97.42 -14.70
C VAL A 326 33.75 96.56 -15.78
N THR A 327 34.22 96.58 -17.04
CA THR A 327 33.71 95.68 -18.09
C THR A 327 33.99 94.20 -17.80
N ARG A 328 35.14 93.83 -17.23
CA ARG A 328 35.41 92.44 -16.80
C ARG A 328 34.54 92.00 -15.62
N VAL A 329 34.20 92.92 -14.72
CA VAL A 329 33.27 92.67 -13.61
C VAL A 329 31.86 92.52 -14.15
N GLU A 330 31.40 93.39 -15.05
CA GLU A 330 30.11 93.26 -15.75
C GLU A 330 30.01 91.93 -16.52
N GLU A 331 31.07 91.49 -17.22
CA GLU A 331 31.08 90.18 -17.88
C GLU A 331 31.05 89.00 -16.90
N ARG A 332 31.74 89.11 -15.76
CA ARG A 332 31.71 88.09 -14.70
C ARG A 332 30.32 88.01 -14.07
N ASP A 333 29.75 89.17 -13.74
CA ASP A 333 28.45 89.30 -13.10
C ASP A 333 27.32 88.90 -14.06
N PHE A 334 27.46 89.14 -15.38
CA PHE A 334 26.53 88.64 -16.40
C PHE A 334 26.60 87.11 -16.53
N ARG A 335 27.80 86.52 -16.49
CA ARG A 335 27.96 85.05 -16.49
C ARG A 335 27.43 84.42 -15.19
N GLU A 336 27.58 85.08 -14.06
CA GLU A 336 27.00 84.65 -12.78
C GLU A 336 25.48 84.79 -12.81
N PHE A 337 24.93 85.86 -13.38
CA PHE A 337 23.50 86.04 -13.59
C PHE A 337 22.88 84.99 -14.51
N ASP A 338 23.55 84.61 -15.61
CA ASP A 338 23.10 83.53 -16.48
C ASP A 338 23.16 82.16 -15.79
N ARG A 339 24.20 81.90 -14.97
CA ARG A 339 24.27 80.69 -14.14
C ARG A 339 23.14 80.65 -13.10
N LEU A 340 22.86 81.77 -12.44
CA LEU A 340 21.77 81.88 -11.46
C LEU A 340 20.40 81.72 -12.13
N LYS A 341 20.19 82.27 -13.32
CA LYS A 341 18.99 82.02 -14.13
C LYS A 341 18.81 80.55 -14.49
N GLN A 342 19.87 79.89 -14.96
CA GLN A 342 19.84 78.45 -15.25
C GLN A 342 19.57 77.62 -13.99
N GLN A 343 20.10 78.02 -12.84
CA GLN A 343 19.78 77.39 -11.55
C GLN A 343 18.32 77.59 -11.16
N ILE A 344 17.76 78.79 -11.34
CA ILE A 344 16.34 79.08 -11.10
C ILE A 344 15.44 78.25 -12.03
N ASP A 345 15.78 78.13 -13.31
CA ASP A 345 15.02 77.32 -14.27
C ASP A 345 15.10 75.82 -13.97
N ASN A 346 16.23 75.35 -13.45
CA ASN A 346 16.37 73.97 -12.98
C ASN A 346 15.54 73.73 -11.72
N ILE A 347 15.57 74.66 -10.76
CA ILE A 347 14.74 74.60 -9.55
C ILE A 347 13.25 74.58 -9.92
N ARG A 348 12.81 75.40 -10.88
CA ARG A 348 11.42 75.39 -11.36
C ARG A 348 11.02 74.06 -12.00
N LYS A 349 11.91 73.45 -12.79
CA LYS A 349 11.68 72.10 -13.34
C LYS A 349 11.62 71.03 -12.25
N ASP A 350 12.40 71.19 -11.19
CA ASP A 350 12.38 70.30 -10.04
C ASP A 350 11.11 70.50 -9.20
N GLU A 351 10.63 71.74 -9.03
CA GLU A 351 9.33 72.06 -8.43
C GLU A 351 8.17 71.42 -9.20
N ASP A 352 8.15 71.52 -10.53
CA ASP A 352 7.14 70.87 -11.37
C ASP A 352 7.19 69.33 -11.28
N ARG A 353 8.39 68.75 -11.20
CA ARG A 353 8.58 67.29 -10.99
C ARG A 353 8.08 66.86 -9.62
N ILE A 354 8.43 67.59 -8.58
CA ILE A 354 7.99 67.31 -7.20
C ILE A 354 6.47 67.47 -7.09
N ALA A 355 5.87 68.46 -7.75
CA ALA A 355 4.41 68.63 -7.79
C ALA A 355 3.71 67.44 -8.47
N TYR A 356 4.27 66.93 -9.56
CA TYR A 356 3.78 65.71 -10.21
C TYR A 356 3.91 64.46 -9.32
N GLU A 357 5.06 64.31 -8.65
CA GLU A 357 5.29 63.23 -7.68
C GLU A 357 4.34 63.33 -6.48
N GLU A 358 4.08 64.53 -5.97
CA GLU A 358 3.12 64.76 -4.90
C GLU A 358 1.70 64.35 -5.31
N GLU A 359 1.28 64.69 -6.54
CA GLU A 359 -0.05 64.31 -7.03
C GLU A 359 -0.18 62.80 -7.25
N THR A 360 0.87 62.12 -7.74
CA THR A 360 0.86 60.66 -7.89
C THR A 360 0.84 59.95 -6.54
N VAL A 361 1.56 60.45 -5.54
CA VAL A 361 1.52 59.93 -4.16
C VAL A 361 0.15 60.18 -3.53
N ARG A 362 -0.48 61.35 -3.73
CA ARG A 362 -1.85 61.62 -3.27
C ARG A 362 -2.86 60.62 -3.87
N LYS A 363 -2.75 60.29 -5.16
CA LYS A 363 -3.60 59.27 -5.82
C LYS A 363 -3.35 57.87 -5.25
N ARG A 364 -2.10 57.49 -4.96
CA ARG A 364 -1.76 56.23 -4.30
C ARG A 364 -2.31 56.15 -2.87
N ILE A 365 -2.21 57.22 -2.09
CA ILE A 365 -2.79 57.29 -0.74
C ILE A 365 -4.32 57.14 -0.79
N ALA A 366 -4.99 57.74 -1.77
CA ALA A 366 -6.43 57.57 -1.96
C ALA A 366 -6.83 56.13 -2.30
N ALA A 367 -6.07 55.45 -3.17
CA ALA A 367 -6.28 54.05 -3.51
C ALA A 367 -6.11 53.13 -2.29
N VAL A 368 -5.02 53.30 -1.52
CA VAL A 368 -4.75 52.52 -0.31
C VAL A 368 -5.84 52.74 0.75
N LYS A 369 -6.34 53.96 0.91
CA LYS A 369 -7.48 54.26 1.83
C LYS A 369 -8.77 53.58 1.39
N GLN A 370 -8.99 53.42 0.09
CA GLN A 370 -10.17 52.71 -0.43
C GLN A 370 -10.02 51.19 -0.23
N GLU A 371 -8.82 50.65 -0.45
CA GLU A 371 -8.51 49.25 -0.17
C GLU A 371 -8.64 48.91 1.32
N THR A 372 -8.13 49.77 2.23
CA THR A 372 -8.27 49.54 3.68
C THR A 372 -9.73 49.50 4.12
N ARG A 373 -10.60 50.37 3.57
CA ARG A 373 -12.04 50.33 3.84
C ARG A 373 -12.69 49.04 3.36
N SER A 374 -12.35 48.59 2.14
CA SER A 374 -12.87 47.32 1.61
C SER A 374 -12.42 46.10 2.42
N LEU A 375 -11.19 46.13 2.95
CA LEU A 375 -10.66 45.07 3.81
C LEU A 375 -11.31 45.10 5.20
N GLN A 376 -11.61 46.28 5.75
CA GLN A 376 -12.35 46.41 7.01
C GLN A 376 -13.78 45.86 6.89
N GLU A 377 -14.49 46.18 5.80
CA GLU A 377 -15.82 45.63 5.53
C GLU A 377 -15.80 44.10 5.36
N ALA A 378 -14.75 43.56 4.73
CA ALA A 378 -14.55 42.11 4.59
C ALA A 378 -14.24 41.42 5.92
N LEU A 379 -13.44 42.05 6.79
CA LEU A 379 -13.15 41.53 8.14
C LEU A 379 -14.40 41.47 9.02
N GLU A 380 -15.26 42.49 8.99
CA GLU A 380 -16.52 42.46 9.73
C GLU A 380 -17.48 41.34 9.26
N LEU A 381 -17.47 41.03 7.96
CA LEU A 381 -18.24 39.91 7.41
C LEU A 381 -17.69 38.57 7.89
N LEU A 382 -16.37 38.40 7.86
CA LEU A 382 -15.70 37.19 8.35
C LEU A 382 -15.90 36.99 9.86
N GLU A 383 -15.86 38.05 10.66
CA GLU A 383 -16.15 37.97 12.11
C GLU A 383 -17.60 37.51 12.38
N ARG A 384 -18.56 38.00 11.59
CA ARG A 384 -19.96 37.54 11.67
C ARG A 384 -20.10 36.07 11.30
N GLU A 385 -19.41 35.61 10.25
CA GLU A 385 -19.40 34.20 9.84
C GLU A 385 -18.74 33.29 10.88
N CYS A 386 -17.60 33.69 11.44
CA CYS A 386 -16.94 32.96 12.53
C CYS A 386 -17.87 32.80 13.74
N SER A 387 -18.55 33.87 14.17
CA SER A 387 -19.49 33.80 15.31
C SER A 387 -20.70 32.88 15.05
N ALA A 388 -21.13 32.76 13.79
CA ALA A 388 -22.22 31.86 13.40
C ALA A 388 -21.76 30.40 13.36
N LEU A 389 -20.52 30.16 12.94
CA LEU A 389 -19.90 28.83 12.93
C LEU A 389 -19.59 28.33 14.33
N GLU A 390 -19.10 29.17 15.24
CA GLU A 390 -18.88 28.83 16.65
C GLU A 390 -20.17 28.35 17.33
N LYS A 391 -21.30 29.03 17.07
CA LYS A 391 -22.62 28.62 17.60
C LYS A 391 -23.11 27.29 17.01
N LYS A 392 -22.73 26.95 15.77
CA LYS A 392 -23.04 25.65 15.17
C LYS A 392 -22.15 24.54 15.73
N GLY A 393 -20.84 24.81 15.88
CA GLY A 393 -19.89 23.90 16.48
C GLY A 393 -20.27 23.51 17.91
N ALA A 394 -20.66 24.47 18.75
CA ALA A 394 -21.12 24.19 20.11
C ALA A 394 -22.37 23.29 20.17
N ARG A 395 -23.26 23.37 19.16
CA ARG A 395 -24.43 22.48 19.05
C ARG A 395 -24.02 21.08 18.62
N GLU A 396 -23.09 20.94 17.68
CA GLU A 396 -22.55 19.64 17.27
C GLU A 396 -21.77 18.95 18.39
N GLU A 397 -21.00 19.69 19.20
CA GLU A 397 -20.32 19.17 20.39
C GLU A 397 -21.33 18.65 21.44
N SER A 398 -22.44 19.36 21.65
CA SER A 398 -23.50 18.90 22.55
C SER A 398 -24.21 17.63 22.06
N LEU A 399 -24.38 17.49 20.73
CA LEU A 399 -24.92 16.25 20.14
C LEU A 399 -23.89 15.11 20.22
N GLN A 400 -22.62 15.38 19.96
CA GLN A 400 -21.55 14.38 20.06
C GLN A 400 -21.43 13.83 21.47
N THR A 401 -21.42 14.70 22.49
CA THR A 401 -21.36 14.27 23.90
C THR A 401 -22.57 13.40 24.29
N ALA A 402 -23.78 13.74 23.83
CA ALA A 402 -24.97 12.91 24.04
C ALA A 402 -24.86 11.54 23.34
N THR A 403 -24.36 11.50 22.10
CA THR A 403 -24.15 10.22 21.39
C THR A 403 -23.05 9.37 22.02
N GLN A 404 -21.97 9.99 22.52
CA GLN A 404 -20.90 9.29 23.23
C GLN A 404 -21.39 8.66 24.54
N ALA A 405 -22.27 9.35 25.28
CA ALA A 405 -22.89 8.79 26.49
C ALA A 405 -23.75 7.56 26.18
N LEU A 406 -24.51 7.58 25.08
CA LEU A 406 -25.29 6.41 24.63
C LEU A 406 -24.38 5.24 24.23
N VAL A 407 -23.32 5.51 23.46
CA VAL A 407 -22.34 4.49 23.08
C VAL A 407 -21.63 3.88 24.30
N GLN A 408 -21.30 4.68 25.31
CA GLN A 408 -20.72 4.16 26.55
C GLN A 408 -21.68 3.25 27.31
N ASN A 409 -22.98 3.56 27.31
CA ASN A 409 -23.99 2.75 27.97
C ASN A 409 -24.18 1.39 27.25
N GLU A 410 -24.21 1.40 25.91
CA GLU A 410 -24.24 0.18 25.10
C GLU A 410 -22.97 -0.67 25.29
N LEU A 411 -21.79 -0.05 25.39
CA LEU A 411 -20.53 -0.75 25.68
C LEU A 411 -20.53 -1.39 27.08
N ALA A 412 -21.12 -0.73 28.07
CA ALA A 412 -21.26 -1.30 29.41
C ALA A 412 -22.19 -2.53 29.42
N GLN A 413 -23.32 -2.46 28.70
CA GLN A 413 -24.23 -3.60 28.55
C GLN A 413 -23.58 -4.75 27.77
N GLN A 414 -22.80 -4.45 26.72
CA GLN A 414 -22.03 -5.47 26.02
C GLN A 414 -21.00 -6.15 26.92
N ALA A 415 -20.32 -5.40 27.80
CA ALA A 415 -19.37 -5.98 28.74
C ALA A 415 -20.03 -6.93 29.75
N GLU A 416 -21.24 -6.61 30.24
CA GLU A 416 -22.01 -7.52 31.11
C GLU A 416 -22.45 -8.80 30.39
N LEU A 417 -22.86 -8.69 29.12
CA LEU A 417 -23.22 -9.83 28.29
C LEU A 417 -22.00 -10.71 27.97
N GLU A 418 -20.85 -10.10 27.66
CA GLU A 418 -19.61 -10.82 27.42
C GLU A 418 -19.11 -11.54 28.68
N ALA A 419 -19.25 -10.93 29.85
CA ALA A 419 -18.96 -11.58 31.13
C ALA A 419 -19.87 -12.79 31.37
N SER A 420 -21.17 -12.66 31.08
CA SER A 420 -22.13 -13.76 31.21
C SER A 420 -21.84 -14.92 30.24
N ILE A 421 -21.49 -14.61 28.98
CA ILE A 421 -21.06 -15.61 27.99
C ILE A 421 -19.78 -16.31 28.45
N SER A 422 -18.81 -15.56 28.99
CA SER A 422 -17.56 -16.14 29.50
C SER A 422 -17.81 -17.13 30.63
N GLN A 423 -18.73 -16.82 31.54
CA GLN A 423 -19.14 -17.69 32.64
C GLN A 423 -19.79 -18.99 32.12
N GLU A 424 -20.71 -18.89 31.16
CA GLU A 424 -21.36 -20.06 30.55
C GLU A 424 -20.38 -20.92 29.74
N THR A 425 -19.42 -20.30 29.04
CA THR A 425 -18.38 -21.07 28.34
C THR A 425 -17.47 -21.83 29.30
N GLU A 426 -17.20 -21.27 30.48
CA GLU A 426 -16.41 -21.95 31.50
C GLU A 426 -17.17 -23.09 32.18
N ILE A 427 -18.47 -22.91 32.43
CA ILE A 427 -19.36 -23.99 32.87
C ILE A 427 -19.38 -25.11 31.83
N GLY A 428 -19.56 -24.77 30.55
CA GLY A 428 -19.52 -25.73 29.44
C GLY A 428 -18.18 -26.48 29.33
N ARG A 429 -17.06 -25.81 29.58
CA ARG A 429 -15.74 -26.46 29.65
C ARG A 429 -15.66 -27.47 30.81
N ARG A 430 -16.10 -27.08 32.01
CA ARG A 430 -16.10 -27.98 33.19
C ARG A 430 -16.95 -29.22 32.94
N LEU A 431 -18.11 -29.06 32.30
CA LEU A 431 -19.00 -30.18 31.95
C LEU A 431 -18.36 -31.12 30.93
N ARG A 432 -17.64 -30.60 29.93
CA ARG A 432 -16.87 -31.42 28.98
C ARG A 432 -15.75 -32.21 29.65
N ASP A 433 -15.01 -31.58 30.57
CA ASP A 433 -13.94 -32.26 31.32
C ASP A 433 -14.51 -33.39 32.21
N THR A 434 -15.68 -33.18 32.82
CA THR A 434 -16.36 -34.22 33.58
C THR A 434 -16.88 -35.35 32.69
N LEU A 435 -17.43 -35.05 31.51
CA LEU A 435 -17.87 -36.06 30.55
C LEU A 435 -16.69 -36.92 30.08
N GLN A 436 -15.55 -36.31 29.74
CA GLN A 436 -14.35 -37.06 29.36
C GLN A 436 -13.82 -37.97 30.48
N ARG A 437 -13.90 -37.55 31.75
CA ARG A 437 -13.55 -38.43 32.88
C ARG A 437 -14.51 -39.60 32.98
N LEU A 438 -15.82 -39.35 32.92
CA LEU A 438 -16.84 -40.40 32.98
C LEU A 438 -16.75 -41.36 31.78
N GLU A 439 -16.40 -40.87 30.59
CA GLU A 439 -16.15 -41.69 29.40
C GLU A 439 -14.93 -42.61 29.60
N LYS A 440 -13.83 -42.09 30.16
CA LYS A 440 -12.66 -42.91 30.52
C LYS A 440 -12.97 -43.94 31.59
N GLU A 441 -13.74 -43.57 32.61
CA GLU A 441 -14.19 -44.51 33.65
C GLU A 441 -15.07 -45.61 33.04
N ARG A 442 -16.00 -45.26 32.13
CA ARG A 442 -16.80 -46.22 31.38
C ARG A 442 -15.93 -47.16 30.56
N GLU A 443 -14.95 -46.64 29.82
CA GLU A 443 -14.03 -47.46 29.02
C GLU A 443 -13.19 -48.40 29.89
N ASN A 444 -12.71 -47.92 31.04
CA ASN A 444 -12.00 -48.76 32.00
C ASN A 444 -12.89 -49.89 32.54
N CYS A 445 -14.14 -49.59 32.94
CA CYS A 445 -15.09 -50.62 33.36
C CYS A 445 -15.40 -51.63 32.24
N VAL A 446 -15.54 -51.17 30.98
CA VAL A 446 -15.73 -52.07 29.83
C VAL A 446 -14.52 -52.98 29.63
N ASN A 447 -13.30 -52.43 29.77
CA ASN A 447 -12.06 -53.20 29.67
C ASN A 447 -11.96 -54.24 30.82
N GLU A 448 -12.26 -53.85 32.05
CA GLU A 448 -12.31 -54.74 33.21
C GLU A 448 -13.34 -55.87 33.00
N VAL A 449 -14.55 -55.55 32.55
CA VAL A 449 -15.58 -56.56 32.24
C VAL A 449 -15.11 -57.50 31.11
N SER A 450 -14.46 -56.98 30.08
CA SER A 450 -13.91 -57.80 28.98
C SER A 450 -12.79 -58.73 29.46
N GLN A 451 -11.92 -58.25 30.35
CA GLN A 451 -10.83 -59.02 30.94
C GLN A 451 -11.37 -60.13 31.85
N MET A 452 -12.32 -59.81 32.73
CA MET A 452 -12.99 -60.79 33.59
C MET A 452 -13.77 -61.84 32.77
N SER A 453 -14.41 -61.42 31.68
CA SER A 453 -15.06 -62.33 30.74
C SER A 453 -14.05 -63.27 30.05
N GLY A 454 -12.89 -62.75 29.65
CA GLY A 454 -11.79 -63.55 29.10
C GLY A 454 -11.25 -64.58 30.09
N GLN A 455 -11.01 -64.17 31.33
CA GLN A 455 -10.58 -65.06 32.41
C GLN A 455 -11.61 -66.14 32.72
N SER A 456 -12.91 -65.80 32.74
CA SER A 456 -14.00 -66.77 32.94
C SER A 456 -14.07 -67.80 31.81
N LYS A 457 -13.84 -67.39 30.55
CA LYS A 457 -13.77 -68.33 29.41
C LYS A 457 -12.57 -69.27 29.54
N SER A 458 -11.37 -68.76 29.85
CA SER A 458 -10.17 -69.58 30.07
C SER A 458 -10.39 -70.61 31.19
N ALA A 459 -10.93 -70.16 32.34
CA ALA A 459 -11.24 -71.05 33.44
C ALA A 459 -12.30 -72.11 33.08
N SER A 460 -13.28 -71.77 32.23
CA SER A 460 -14.26 -72.73 31.72
C SER A 460 -13.63 -73.78 30.79
N GLU A 461 -12.67 -73.38 29.95
CA GLU A 461 -11.92 -74.30 29.08
C GLU A 461 -11.01 -75.23 29.90
N GLU A 462 -10.31 -74.69 30.90
CA GLU A 462 -9.50 -75.48 31.84
C GLU A 462 -10.37 -76.49 32.61
N LEU A 463 -11.56 -76.08 33.07
CA LEU A 463 -12.51 -76.97 33.73
C LEU A 463 -12.96 -78.10 32.80
N LYS A 464 -13.25 -77.80 31.53
CA LYS A 464 -13.60 -78.84 30.53
C LYS A 464 -12.46 -79.83 30.32
N MET A 465 -11.22 -79.35 30.23
CA MET A 465 -10.05 -80.22 30.10
C MET A 465 -9.84 -81.10 31.35
N ALA A 466 -10.02 -80.54 32.55
CA ALA A 466 -9.97 -81.28 33.80
C ALA A 466 -11.07 -82.35 33.88
N VAL A 467 -12.30 -82.03 33.47
CA VAL A 467 -13.40 -83.02 33.40
C VAL A 467 -13.05 -84.16 32.45
N PHE A 468 -12.49 -83.87 31.28
CA PHE A 468 -12.06 -84.91 30.33
C PHE A 468 -10.96 -85.81 30.92
N GLN A 469 -9.99 -85.24 31.65
CA GLN A 469 -8.96 -86.02 32.34
C GLN A 469 -9.54 -86.91 33.44
N VAL A 470 -10.51 -86.41 34.21
CA VAL A 470 -11.21 -87.20 35.23
C VAL A 470 -11.96 -88.36 34.59
N GLU A 471 -12.69 -88.12 33.49
CA GLU A 471 -13.38 -89.19 32.76
C GLU A 471 -12.42 -90.26 32.23
N GLU A 472 -11.25 -89.85 31.73
CA GLU A 472 -10.22 -90.79 31.25
C GLU A 472 -9.65 -91.64 32.39
N VAL A 473 -9.34 -91.02 33.54
CA VAL A 473 -8.87 -91.72 34.74
C VAL A 473 -9.94 -92.66 35.29
N GLN A 474 -11.21 -92.24 35.29
CA GLN A 474 -12.33 -93.08 35.72
C GLN A 474 -12.47 -94.32 34.82
N ARG A 475 -12.35 -94.18 33.49
CA ARG A 475 -12.34 -95.35 32.58
C ARG A 475 -11.18 -96.29 32.87
N LYS A 476 -9.98 -95.76 33.14
CA LYS A 476 -8.81 -96.58 33.53
C LYS A 476 -9.02 -97.30 34.86
N LEU A 477 -9.67 -96.64 35.82
CA LEU A 477 -10.03 -97.24 37.11
C LEU A 477 -11.03 -98.39 36.90
N ASP A 478 -12.12 -98.16 36.17
CA ASP A 478 -13.12 -99.18 35.87
C ASP A 478 -12.50 -100.39 35.14
N GLU A 479 -11.58 -100.16 34.20
CA GLU A 479 -10.82 -101.23 33.54
C GLU A 479 -9.92 -102.00 34.52
N SER A 480 -9.25 -101.30 35.45
CA SER A 480 -8.41 -101.91 36.47
C SER A 480 -9.23 -102.73 37.48
N GLU A 481 -10.41 -102.27 37.87
CA GLU A 481 -11.35 -102.99 38.74
C GLU A 481 -11.89 -104.25 38.06
N ARG A 482 -12.22 -104.17 36.76
CA ARG A 482 -12.57 -105.35 35.95
C ARG A 482 -11.41 -106.36 35.87
N ARG A 483 -10.17 -105.90 35.73
CA ARG A 483 -8.99 -106.78 35.76
C ARG A 483 -8.79 -107.41 37.14
N LEU A 484 -8.99 -106.64 38.22
CA LEU A 484 -8.86 -107.13 39.59
C LEU A 484 -9.88 -108.23 39.88
N THR A 485 -11.15 -108.00 39.54
CA THR A 485 -12.22 -109.00 39.71
C THR A 485 -11.95 -110.27 38.89
N GLN A 486 -11.46 -110.14 37.65
CA GLN A 486 -11.01 -111.30 36.86
C GLN A 486 -9.85 -112.07 37.53
N GLN A 487 -8.88 -111.36 38.12
CA GLN A 487 -7.76 -111.99 38.83
C GLN A 487 -8.20 -112.64 40.14
N GLN A 488 -9.13 -112.02 40.88
CA GLN A 488 -9.74 -112.61 42.08
C GLN A 488 -10.45 -113.91 41.75
N ALA A 489 -11.26 -113.95 40.67
CA ALA A 489 -11.91 -115.17 40.20
C ALA A 489 -10.89 -116.28 39.84
N LYS A 490 -9.79 -115.92 39.15
CA LYS A 490 -8.70 -116.87 38.85
C LYS A 490 -8.01 -117.39 40.12
N TYR A 491 -7.78 -116.51 41.10
CA TYR A 491 -7.17 -116.89 42.37
C TYR A 491 -8.09 -117.82 43.17
N GLU A 492 -9.40 -117.54 43.25
CA GLU A 492 -10.38 -118.41 43.89
C GLU A 492 -10.45 -119.77 43.21
N HIS A 493 -10.37 -119.80 41.87
CA HIS A 493 -10.28 -121.05 41.11
C HIS A 493 -9.02 -121.85 41.48
N MET A 494 -7.83 -121.24 41.43
CA MET A 494 -6.58 -121.92 41.83
C MET A 494 -6.60 -122.33 43.32
N ARG A 495 -7.25 -121.55 44.19
CA ARG A 495 -7.40 -121.89 45.60
C ARG A 495 -8.29 -123.12 45.78
N ALA A 496 -9.36 -123.23 45.00
CA ALA A 496 -10.23 -124.41 44.96
C ALA A 496 -9.48 -125.63 44.41
N GLU A 497 -8.72 -125.48 43.31
CA GLU A 497 -7.87 -126.54 42.75
C GLU A 497 -6.80 -126.99 43.75
N ARG A 498 -6.10 -126.06 44.40
CA ARG A 498 -5.15 -126.37 45.47
C ARG A 498 -5.84 -127.12 46.61
N ASN A 499 -7.03 -126.70 47.06
CA ASN A 499 -7.75 -127.43 48.11
C ASN A 499 -8.11 -128.86 47.66
N GLN A 500 -8.48 -129.06 46.40
CA GLN A 500 -8.71 -130.40 45.84
C GLN A 500 -7.41 -131.22 45.79
N LEU A 501 -6.29 -130.62 45.38
CA LEU A 501 -4.98 -131.26 45.38
C LEU A 501 -4.48 -131.56 46.79
N SER A 502 -4.71 -130.69 47.77
CA SER A 502 -4.41 -130.95 49.18
C SER A 502 -5.25 -132.11 49.71
N LYS A 503 -6.51 -132.22 49.32
CA LYS A 503 -7.34 -133.38 49.67
C LYS A 503 -6.77 -134.67 49.06
N ARG A 504 -6.46 -134.67 47.76
CA ARG A 504 -5.79 -135.79 47.08
C ARG A 504 -4.42 -136.13 47.68
N LEU A 505 -3.68 -135.13 48.16
CA LEU A 505 -2.40 -135.32 48.85
C LEU A 505 -2.59 -136.02 50.19
N VAL A 506 -3.62 -135.65 50.96
CA VAL A 506 -3.97 -136.33 52.21
C VAL A 506 -4.37 -137.78 51.91
N ASP A 507 -5.22 -138.01 50.91
CA ASP A 507 -5.60 -139.36 50.49
C ASP A 507 -4.36 -140.19 50.08
N ALA A 508 -3.43 -139.60 49.32
CA ALA A 508 -2.16 -140.24 48.94
C ALA A 508 -1.19 -140.40 50.14
N GLN A 509 -1.24 -139.52 51.14
CA GLN A 509 -0.46 -139.65 52.37
C GLN A 509 -0.97 -140.79 53.24
N ASP A 510 -2.28 -141.00 53.30
CA ASP A 510 -2.89 -142.15 53.97
C ASP A 510 -2.47 -143.45 53.27
N GLU A 511 -2.50 -143.50 51.93
CA GLU A 511 -1.92 -144.60 51.15
C GLU A 511 -0.43 -144.81 51.43
N ILE A 512 0.37 -143.72 51.53
CA ILE A 512 1.80 -143.81 51.88
C ILE A 512 2.00 -144.36 53.29
N VAL A 513 1.12 -144.05 54.25
CA VAL A 513 1.20 -144.63 55.61
C VAL A 513 0.95 -146.14 55.54
N GLU A 514 -0.02 -146.60 54.74
CA GLU A 514 -0.21 -148.03 54.47
C GLU A 514 1.04 -148.66 53.82
N TYR A 515 1.63 -148.01 52.82
CA TYR A 515 2.88 -148.48 52.20
C TYR A 515 4.07 -148.43 53.17
N ARG A 516 4.16 -147.46 54.09
CA ARG A 516 5.22 -147.39 55.11
C ARG A 516 5.10 -148.52 56.13
N GLN A 517 3.89 -148.97 56.46
CA GLN A 517 3.71 -150.20 57.23
C GLN A 517 4.25 -151.42 56.46
N ARG A 518 4.05 -151.48 55.13
CA ARG A 518 4.65 -152.50 54.26
C ARG A 518 6.18 -152.37 54.16
N VAL A 519 6.73 -151.15 54.13
CA VAL A 519 8.18 -150.89 54.06
C VAL A 519 8.89 -151.24 55.36
N LYS A 520 8.27 -151.11 56.55
CA LYS A 520 8.89 -151.61 57.81
C LYS A 520 9.21 -153.11 57.79
N VAL A 521 8.46 -153.89 57.00
CA VAL A 521 8.75 -155.32 56.76
C VAL A 521 9.95 -155.50 55.82
N VAL A 522 10.16 -154.57 54.87
CA VAL A 522 11.25 -154.59 53.88
C VAL A 522 12.54 -153.93 54.40
N ASP A 523 12.48 -152.96 55.32
CA ASP A 523 13.64 -152.24 55.85
C ASP A 523 14.51 -153.11 56.77
N HIS A 524 13.94 -154.20 57.31
CA HIS A 524 14.70 -155.27 57.95
C HIS A 524 15.60 -156.02 56.95
N GLN A 525 15.27 -156.01 55.65
CA GLN A 525 16.04 -156.64 54.57
C GLN A 525 17.12 -155.69 54.00
N VAL A 526 16.93 -154.36 54.12
CA VAL A 526 17.85 -153.34 53.56
C VAL A 526 19.05 -153.03 54.47
N HIS A 527 18.98 -153.30 55.78
CA HIS A 527 20.14 -153.18 56.67
C HIS A 527 21.32 -154.08 56.28
N GLN A 528 21.08 -155.15 55.51
CA GLN A 528 22.12 -156.05 55.00
C GLN A 528 22.91 -155.47 53.80
N PHE A 529 22.40 -154.46 53.10
CA PHE A 529 23.03 -153.93 51.87
C PHE A 529 23.74 -152.58 52.03
N LYS A 530 23.70 -151.97 53.23
CA LYS A 530 24.31 -150.65 53.48
C LYS A 530 25.82 -150.66 53.72
N GLU A 531 26.49 -151.83 53.72
CA GLU A 531 27.93 -151.94 53.92
C GLU A 531 28.78 -151.74 52.64
N GLU A 532 28.20 -151.71 51.42
CA GLU A 532 29.01 -151.77 50.17
C GLU A 532 29.28 -150.43 49.45
N LEU A 533 28.61 -149.31 49.79
CA LEU A 533 28.59 -148.10 48.94
C LEU A 533 29.48 -146.93 49.42
N ALA A 534 30.52 -147.20 50.23
CA ALA A 534 31.42 -146.18 50.77
C ALA A 534 32.64 -145.81 49.88
N LEU A 535 32.78 -146.35 48.65
CA LEU A 535 34.07 -146.39 47.94
C LEU A 535 34.25 -145.52 46.66
N LYS A 536 33.35 -144.59 46.29
CA LYS A 536 33.50 -143.82 45.03
C LYS A 536 33.36 -142.29 45.16
N ALA A 537 34.25 -141.65 45.94
CA ALA A 537 34.23 -140.19 46.18
C ALA A 537 35.56 -139.44 45.90
N ARG A 538 36.42 -139.84 44.95
CA ARG A 538 37.68 -139.09 44.66
C ARG A 538 38.11 -139.10 43.18
N LYS A 539 38.03 -137.94 42.48
CA LYS A 539 39.17 -137.26 41.79
C LYS A 539 38.71 -136.13 40.85
N CYS A 540 38.84 -134.91 41.36
CA CYS A 540 38.68 -133.63 40.68
C CYS A 540 40.09 -133.10 40.33
N GLN A 541 40.49 -133.10 39.04
CA GLN A 541 41.83 -132.60 38.63
C GLN A 541 41.96 -132.30 37.10
N SER A 542 41.17 -131.36 36.55
CA SER A 542 41.33 -130.91 35.13
C SER A 542 41.43 -129.39 34.92
N ASP A 543 41.18 -128.55 35.94
CA ASP A 543 41.02 -127.08 35.78
C ASP A 543 42.33 -126.26 35.61
N LYS A 544 43.51 -126.88 35.56
CA LYS A 544 44.81 -126.15 35.55
C LYS A 544 45.27 -125.62 34.18
N SER A 545 44.59 -125.93 33.06
CA SER A 545 45.06 -125.56 31.70
C SER A 545 44.55 -124.21 31.17
N GLN A 546 43.49 -123.62 31.73
CA GLN A 546 42.87 -122.38 31.19
C GLN A 546 43.61 -121.07 31.55
N TYR A 547 44.50 -121.06 32.55
CA TYR A 547 45.13 -119.83 33.08
C TYR A 547 46.26 -119.25 32.21
N LYS A 548 46.86 -120.03 31.28
CA LYS A 548 47.98 -119.55 30.45
C LYS A 548 47.55 -118.69 29.25
N ILE A 549 46.36 -118.90 28.69
CA ILE A 549 45.88 -118.23 27.46
C ILE A 549 45.35 -116.81 27.75
N SER A 550 44.90 -116.51 28.97
CA SER A 550 44.36 -115.21 29.36
C SER A 550 45.43 -114.12 29.54
N LYS A 551 46.67 -114.49 29.87
CA LYS A 551 47.75 -113.54 30.18
C LYS A 551 48.33 -112.84 28.93
N GLU A 552 48.39 -113.51 27.78
CA GLU A 552 48.91 -112.94 26.52
C GLU A 552 47.92 -111.98 25.84
N ARG A 553 46.60 -112.20 25.99
CA ARG A 553 45.56 -111.29 25.47
C ARG A 553 45.56 -109.94 26.19
N LEU A 554 45.92 -109.93 27.47
CA LEU A 554 45.96 -108.71 28.30
C LEU A 554 47.09 -107.74 27.88
N MET A 555 48.24 -108.24 27.41
CA MET A 555 49.35 -107.39 26.98
C MET A 555 49.04 -106.61 25.69
N LYS A 556 48.45 -107.27 24.69
CA LYS A 556 48.08 -106.62 23.41
C LYS A 556 46.98 -105.56 23.58
N ALA A 557 46.04 -105.80 24.50
CA ALA A 557 45.00 -104.82 24.82
C ALA A 557 45.58 -103.54 25.47
N ARG A 558 46.63 -103.66 26.30
CA ARG A 558 47.26 -102.50 26.96
C ARG A 558 48.03 -101.59 26.00
N GLN A 559 48.69 -102.15 24.98
CA GLN A 559 49.35 -101.33 23.95
C GLN A 559 48.35 -100.53 23.11
N LEU A 560 47.26 -101.17 22.67
CA LEU A 560 46.18 -100.48 21.94
C LEU A 560 45.53 -99.35 22.73
N VAL A 561 45.34 -99.54 24.04
CA VAL A 561 44.80 -98.49 24.93
C VAL A 561 45.77 -97.31 25.03
N ASN A 562 47.07 -97.57 25.20
CA ASN A 562 48.08 -96.51 25.30
C ASN A 562 48.19 -95.68 24.01
N ASP A 563 48.19 -96.33 22.85
CA ASP A 563 48.23 -95.63 21.55
C ASP A 563 46.95 -94.81 21.32
N SER A 564 45.79 -95.34 21.74
CA SER A 564 44.51 -94.63 21.67
C SER A 564 44.44 -93.42 22.60
N THR A 565 45.01 -93.52 23.81
CA THR A 565 45.11 -92.38 24.74
C THR A 565 46.02 -91.28 24.20
N ALA A 566 47.18 -91.63 23.61
CA ALA A 566 48.06 -90.62 23.02
C ALA A 566 47.41 -89.90 21.82
N SER A 567 46.65 -90.63 21.00
CA SER A 567 45.86 -90.01 19.92
C SER A 567 44.73 -89.13 20.45
N PHE A 568 44.09 -89.52 21.57
CA PHE A 568 43.02 -88.73 22.19
C PHE A 568 43.56 -87.42 22.78
N ASP A 569 44.69 -87.47 23.49
CA ASP A 569 45.33 -86.29 24.06
C ASP A 569 45.75 -85.29 22.97
N ALA A 570 46.29 -85.76 21.84
CA ALA A 570 46.59 -84.91 20.69
C ALA A 570 45.33 -84.25 20.07
N THR A 571 44.20 -84.97 20.00
CA THR A 571 42.93 -84.38 19.54
C THR A 571 42.33 -83.38 20.55
N MET A 572 42.58 -83.57 21.84
CA MET A 572 42.16 -82.63 22.88
C MET A 572 42.95 -81.32 22.81
N GLU A 573 44.28 -81.38 22.63
CA GLU A 573 45.11 -80.19 22.44
C GLU A 573 44.72 -79.40 21.18
N GLU A 574 44.42 -80.08 20.08
CA GLU A 574 43.89 -79.46 18.85
C GLU A 574 42.51 -78.82 19.11
N GLY A 575 41.64 -79.48 19.87
CA GLY A 575 40.34 -78.96 20.28
C GLY A 575 40.45 -77.71 21.16
N GLU A 576 41.44 -77.66 22.05
CA GLU A 576 41.74 -76.47 22.85
C GLU A 576 42.25 -75.31 21.99
N ARG A 577 43.11 -75.59 20.98
CA ARG A 577 43.58 -74.58 20.03
C ARG A 577 42.42 -73.97 19.23
N VAL A 578 41.56 -74.82 18.66
CA VAL A 578 40.34 -74.37 17.95
C VAL A 578 39.40 -73.60 18.91
N GLY A 579 39.28 -74.04 20.16
CA GLY A 579 38.52 -73.33 21.19
C GLY A 579 39.06 -71.92 21.50
N GLN A 580 40.37 -71.73 21.46
CA GLN A 580 40.99 -70.40 21.61
C GLN A 580 40.77 -69.52 20.37
N GLU A 581 40.89 -70.08 19.17
CA GLU A 581 40.60 -69.38 17.90
C GLU A 581 39.12 -68.92 17.83
N ILE A 582 38.18 -69.79 18.22
CA ILE A 582 36.75 -69.43 18.31
C ILE A 582 36.54 -68.27 19.29
N LYS A 583 37.20 -68.28 20.45
CA LYS A 583 37.11 -67.18 21.43
C LYS A 583 37.66 -65.87 20.87
N GLN A 584 38.73 -65.91 20.08
CA GLN A 584 39.28 -64.72 19.41
C GLN A 584 38.33 -64.20 18.34
N LEU A 585 37.79 -65.08 17.49
CA LEU A 585 36.82 -64.71 16.46
C LEU A 585 35.53 -64.13 17.07
N LEU A 586 35.04 -64.69 18.18
CA LEU A 586 33.89 -64.14 18.90
C LEU A 586 34.15 -62.74 19.45
N LYS A 587 35.37 -62.43 19.91
CA LYS A 587 35.73 -61.07 20.32
C LYS A 587 35.70 -60.11 19.15
N VAL A 588 36.25 -60.51 18.00
CA VAL A 588 36.22 -59.69 16.77
C VAL A 588 34.77 -59.45 16.32
N VAL A 589 33.92 -60.48 16.31
CA VAL A 589 32.50 -60.33 15.99
C VAL A 589 31.81 -59.36 16.95
N GLN A 590 32.05 -59.47 18.26
CA GLN A 590 31.49 -58.53 19.24
C GLN A 590 31.98 -57.09 19.04
N GLU A 591 33.23 -56.89 18.64
CA GLU A 591 33.77 -55.57 18.31
C GLU A 591 33.15 -55.01 17.03
N CYS A 592 32.98 -55.84 15.99
CA CYS A 592 32.27 -55.47 14.76
C CYS A 592 30.81 -55.13 15.03
N ASP A 593 30.10 -55.92 15.84
CA ASP A 593 28.69 -55.67 16.21
C ASP A 593 28.55 -54.38 17.01
N LYS A 594 29.48 -54.09 17.92
CA LYS A 594 29.54 -52.80 18.63
C LYS A 594 29.79 -51.64 17.67
N GLY A 595 30.71 -51.80 16.73
CA GLY A 595 30.98 -50.80 15.68
C GLY A 595 29.77 -50.54 14.80
N LEU A 596 29.08 -51.60 14.36
CA LEU A 596 27.88 -51.52 13.54
C LEU A 596 26.71 -50.87 14.29
N CYS A 597 26.53 -51.22 15.56
CA CYS A 597 25.55 -50.55 16.43
C CYS A 597 25.87 -49.06 16.62
N GLY A 598 27.15 -48.71 16.76
CA GLY A 598 27.63 -47.32 16.79
C GLY A 598 27.25 -46.56 15.51
N GLN A 599 27.60 -47.12 14.35
CA GLN A 599 27.29 -46.53 13.05
C GLN A 599 25.78 -46.38 12.79
N GLN A 600 24.97 -47.34 13.19
CA GLN A 600 23.50 -47.24 13.09
C GLN A 600 22.95 -46.09 13.97
N ARG A 601 23.50 -45.91 15.17
CA ARG A 601 23.12 -44.78 16.04
C ARG A 601 23.54 -43.44 15.45
N GLU A 602 24.71 -43.36 14.82
CA GLU A 602 25.15 -42.15 14.14
C GLU A 602 24.28 -41.85 12.90
N PHE A 603 23.98 -42.87 12.09
CA PHE A 603 23.10 -42.72 10.94
C PHE A 603 21.69 -42.22 11.34
N THR A 604 21.11 -42.79 12.40
CA THR A 604 19.81 -42.34 12.91
C THR A 604 19.86 -40.91 13.45
N LYS A 605 20.93 -40.52 14.14
CA LYS A 605 21.15 -39.11 14.53
C LYS A 605 21.22 -38.19 13.30
N MET A 606 22.03 -38.54 12.30
CA MET A 606 22.14 -37.75 11.06
C MET A 606 20.82 -37.69 10.28
N SER A 607 20.05 -38.77 10.26
CA SER A 607 18.71 -38.77 9.64
C SER A 607 17.76 -37.83 10.39
N ASN A 608 17.76 -37.86 11.72
CA ASN A 608 16.94 -36.96 12.54
C ASN A 608 17.37 -35.49 12.34
N GLU A 609 18.68 -35.21 12.26
CA GLU A 609 19.20 -33.88 11.96
C GLU A 609 18.77 -33.41 10.57
N ARG A 610 18.88 -34.27 9.55
CA ARG A 610 18.38 -33.98 8.20
C ARG A 610 16.88 -33.69 8.21
N ASP A 611 16.08 -34.50 8.89
CA ASP A 611 14.63 -34.36 8.91
C ASP A 611 14.19 -33.12 9.69
N THR A 612 14.89 -32.76 10.77
CA THR A 612 14.65 -31.50 11.49
C THR A 612 15.03 -30.29 10.65
N LEU A 613 16.16 -30.32 9.93
CA LEU A 613 16.56 -29.26 9.00
C LEU A 613 15.60 -29.15 7.81
N ALA A 614 15.12 -30.27 7.26
CA ALA A 614 14.13 -30.27 6.19
C ALA A 614 12.79 -29.67 6.66
N ALA A 615 12.35 -29.99 7.87
CA ALA A 615 11.17 -29.39 8.46
C ALA A 615 11.34 -27.87 8.70
N GLN A 616 12.52 -27.44 9.16
CA GLN A 616 12.84 -26.02 9.32
C GLN A 616 12.86 -25.29 7.98
N LEU A 617 13.47 -25.86 6.93
CA LEU A 617 13.48 -25.29 5.59
C LEU A 617 12.07 -25.15 5.01
N THR A 618 11.22 -26.15 5.20
CA THR A 618 9.82 -26.10 4.76
C THR A 618 9.08 -24.96 5.45
N ARG A 619 9.20 -24.84 6.78
CA ARG A 619 8.61 -23.73 7.54
C ARG A 619 9.12 -22.36 7.08
N ARG A 620 10.43 -22.24 6.80
CA ARG A 620 11.02 -21.00 6.28
C ARG A 620 10.51 -20.65 4.89
N ASN A 621 10.29 -21.64 4.03
CA ASN A 621 9.68 -21.42 2.72
C ASN A 621 8.21 -20.99 2.85
N ASP A 622 7.45 -21.57 3.78
CA ASP A 622 6.08 -21.16 4.07
C ASP A 622 6.02 -19.72 4.62
N GLU A 623 6.93 -19.36 5.53
CA GLU A 623 7.12 -17.99 6.03
C GLU A 623 7.44 -17.01 4.88
N LEU A 624 8.33 -17.38 3.96
CA LEU A 624 8.65 -16.58 2.77
C LEU A 624 7.46 -16.41 1.83
N ALA A 625 6.69 -17.47 1.59
CA ALA A 625 5.49 -17.40 0.76
C ALA A 625 4.43 -16.46 1.38
N LEU A 626 4.26 -16.52 2.70
CA LEU A 626 3.39 -15.60 3.44
C LEU A 626 3.87 -14.15 3.32
N LEU A 627 5.17 -13.91 3.44
CA LEU A 627 5.75 -12.56 3.26
C LEU A 627 5.56 -12.03 1.83
N TYR A 628 5.70 -12.88 0.80
CA TYR A 628 5.41 -12.47 -0.57
C TYR A 628 3.95 -12.11 -0.78
N GLN A 629 3.01 -12.87 -0.20
CA GLN A 629 1.58 -12.54 -0.25
C GLN A 629 1.27 -11.24 0.50
N GLN A 630 1.89 -11.02 1.66
CA GLN A 630 1.77 -9.75 2.41
C GLN A 630 2.31 -8.57 1.59
N LEU A 631 3.47 -8.72 0.97
CA LEU A 631 4.06 -7.69 0.11
C LEU A 631 3.12 -7.37 -1.07
N GLN A 632 2.53 -8.39 -1.69
CA GLN A 632 1.59 -8.22 -2.80
C GLN A 632 0.31 -7.50 -2.35
N LEU A 633 -0.26 -7.88 -1.20
CA LEU A 633 -1.41 -7.18 -0.62
C LEU A 633 -1.09 -5.72 -0.30
N ILE A 634 0.08 -5.43 0.30
CA ILE A 634 0.51 -4.07 0.56
C ILE A 634 0.66 -3.30 -0.75
N GLN A 635 1.30 -3.88 -1.78
CA GLN A 635 1.44 -3.24 -3.08
C GLN A 635 0.08 -2.92 -3.73
N ASP A 636 -0.87 -3.86 -3.67
CA ASP A 636 -2.22 -3.66 -4.20
C ASP A 636 -2.97 -2.56 -3.43
N THR A 637 -2.85 -2.51 -2.11
CA THR A 637 -3.46 -1.44 -1.29
C THR A 637 -2.82 -0.08 -1.55
N VAL A 638 -1.51 0.00 -1.74
CA VAL A 638 -0.81 1.23 -2.11
C VAL A 638 -1.26 1.69 -3.50
N ASN A 639 -1.31 0.79 -4.48
CA ASN A 639 -1.77 1.10 -5.83
C ASN A 639 -3.23 1.62 -5.83
N ALA A 640 -4.11 0.99 -5.04
CA ALA A 640 -5.49 1.44 -4.88
C ALA A 640 -5.58 2.80 -4.17
N GLY A 641 -4.77 3.02 -3.13
CA GLY A 641 -4.66 4.29 -2.42
C GLY A 641 -4.15 5.42 -3.31
N GLU A 642 -3.14 5.16 -4.14
CA GLU A 642 -2.63 6.11 -5.13
C GLU A 642 -3.67 6.46 -6.20
N ALA A 643 -4.44 5.47 -6.67
CA ALA A 643 -5.53 5.70 -7.62
C ALA A 643 -6.61 6.60 -7.00
N ALA A 644 -7.07 6.27 -5.78
CA ALA A 644 -8.04 7.08 -5.06
C ALA A 644 -7.51 8.51 -4.77
N TYR A 645 -6.23 8.66 -4.45
CA TYR A 645 -5.61 9.98 -4.28
C TYR A 645 -5.57 10.78 -5.58
N ARG A 646 -5.26 10.14 -6.71
CA ARG A 646 -5.32 10.77 -8.04
C ARG A 646 -6.73 11.24 -8.37
N ASP A 647 -7.75 10.41 -8.10
CA ASP A 647 -9.15 10.80 -8.30
C ASP A 647 -9.52 12.02 -7.45
N ARG A 648 -9.06 12.08 -6.19
CA ARG A 648 -9.29 13.25 -5.32
C ARG A 648 -8.56 14.51 -5.78
N LEU A 649 -7.38 14.38 -6.38
CA LEU A 649 -6.70 15.51 -7.01
C LEU A 649 -7.47 16.03 -8.23
N ASP A 650 -8.10 15.15 -9.01
CA ASP A 650 -8.93 15.54 -10.15
C ASP A 650 -10.25 16.18 -9.69
N ASP A 651 -10.89 15.66 -8.63
CA ASP A 651 -12.02 16.31 -7.96
C ASP A 651 -11.66 17.73 -7.50
N LEU A 652 -10.51 17.89 -6.82
CA LEU A 652 -10.01 19.19 -6.36
C LEU A 652 -9.78 20.15 -7.54
N ARG A 653 -9.26 19.66 -8.68
CA ARG A 653 -9.10 20.48 -9.89
C ARG A 653 -10.46 20.91 -10.44
N LEU A 654 -11.43 20.01 -10.50
CA LEU A 654 -12.79 20.31 -10.95
C LEU A 654 -13.46 21.35 -10.03
N LEU A 655 -13.32 21.19 -8.72
CA LEU A 655 -13.81 22.14 -7.73
C LEU A 655 -13.15 23.52 -7.86
N HIS A 656 -11.84 23.58 -8.10
CA HIS A 656 -11.16 24.85 -8.37
C HIS A 656 -11.67 25.54 -9.64
N LEU A 657 -11.93 24.77 -10.71
CA LEU A 657 -12.53 25.31 -11.94
C LEU A 657 -13.94 25.83 -11.68
N LYS A 658 -14.76 25.10 -10.92
CA LYS A 658 -16.10 25.53 -10.51
C LYS A 658 -16.07 26.77 -9.62
N LEU A 659 -15.12 26.85 -8.69
CA LEU A 659 -14.93 28.03 -7.84
C LEU A 659 -14.59 29.26 -8.70
N ARG A 660 -13.67 29.12 -9.66
CA ARG A 660 -13.33 30.21 -10.60
C ARG A 660 -14.51 30.61 -11.48
N GLU A 661 -15.28 29.63 -11.96
CA GLU A 661 -16.51 29.88 -12.73
C GLU A 661 -17.51 30.71 -11.91
N ILE A 662 -17.77 30.31 -10.66
CA ILE A 662 -18.67 31.02 -9.74
C ILE A 662 -18.13 32.42 -9.41
N GLN A 663 -16.83 32.57 -9.15
CA GLN A 663 -16.19 33.87 -8.94
C GLN A 663 -16.36 34.80 -10.14
N HIS A 664 -16.20 34.27 -11.36
CA HIS A 664 -16.40 35.03 -12.58
C HIS A 664 -17.88 35.41 -12.78
N GLN A 665 -18.81 34.48 -12.55
CA GLN A 665 -20.25 34.75 -12.60
C GLN A 665 -20.66 35.81 -11.57
N SER A 666 -20.10 35.76 -10.36
CA SER A 666 -20.33 36.77 -9.31
C SER A 666 -19.84 38.15 -9.75
N MET A 667 -18.61 38.24 -10.29
CA MET A 667 -18.08 39.50 -10.84
C MET A 667 -18.98 40.06 -11.94
N LEU A 668 -19.40 39.22 -12.91
CA LEU A 668 -20.31 39.62 -13.97
C LEU A 668 -21.66 40.11 -13.44
N ALA A 669 -22.21 39.42 -12.43
CA ALA A 669 -23.45 39.84 -11.78
C ALA A 669 -23.29 41.19 -11.06
N GLN A 670 -22.15 41.45 -10.44
CA GLN A 670 -21.85 42.72 -9.78
C GLN A 670 -21.74 43.87 -10.79
N VAL A 671 -21.08 43.65 -11.92
CA VAL A 671 -21.01 44.63 -13.03
C VAL A 671 -22.42 44.93 -13.58
N ARG A 672 -23.21 43.89 -13.86
CA ARG A 672 -24.62 44.04 -14.31
C ARG A 672 -25.47 44.78 -13.29
N GLY A 673 -25.29 44.52 -11.99
CA GLY A 673 -25.96 45.23 -10.91
C GLY A 673 -25.64 46.74 -10.91
N GLY A 674 -24.38 47.09 -11.18
CA GLY A 674 -23.95 48.48 -11.38
C GLY A 674 -24.65 49.15 -12.56
N GLU A 675 -24.71 48.48 -13.71
CA GLU A 675 -25.42 48.97 -14.90
C GLU A 675 -26.91 49.21 -14.64
N VAL A 676 -27.58 48.29 -13.94
CA VAL A 676 -29.00 48.43 -13.55
C VAL A 676 -29.22 49.67 -12.68
N SER A 677 -28.30 49.98 -11.75
CA SER A 677 -28.36 51.20 -10.94
C SER A 677 -28.26 52.46 -11.82
N THR A 678 -27.34 52.48 -12.79
CA THR A 678 -27.22 53.61 -13.72
C THR A 678 -28.44 53.74 -14.64
N ALA A 679 -29.00 52.63 -15.12
CA ALA A 679 -30.21 52.61 -15.92
C ALA A 679 -31.42 53.14 -15.13
N LYS A 680 -31.58 52.76 -13.86
CA LYS A 680 -32.62 53.31 -12.96
C LYS A 680 -32.49 54.83 -12.78
N LYS A 681 -31.26 55.36 -12.66
CA LYS A 681 -31.03 56.81 -12.58
C LYS A 681 -31.42 57.52 -13.88
N ARG A 682 -31.04 56.97 -15.04
CA ARG A 682 -31.43 57.51 -16.36
C ARG A 682 -32.94 57.47 -16.57
N LEU A 683 -33.59 56.37 -16.17
CA LEU A 683 -35.04 56.23 -16.23
C LEU A 683 -35.74 57.29 -15.37
N ARG A 684 -35.30 57.50 -14.12
CA ARG A 684 -35.84 58.56 -13.26
C ARG A 684 -35.63 59.96 -13.85
N ALA A 685 -34.47 60.22 -14.46
CA ALA A 685 -34.22 61.49 -15.14
C ALA A 685 -35.19 61.69 -16.32
N LYS A 686 -35.38 60.67 -17.16
CA LYS A 686 -36.37 60.72 -18.25
C LYS A 686 -37.81 60.83 -17.77
N GLN A 687 -38.19 60.15 -16.69
CA GLN A 687 -39.50 60.33 -16.07
C GLN A 687 -39.70 61.77 -15.58
N LYS A 688 -38.67 62.40 -15.02
CA LYS A 688 -38.72 63.81 -14.60
C LYS A 688 -38.83 64.76 -15.81
N GLU A 689 -38.08 64.52 -16.87
CA GLU A 689 -38.21 65.27 -18.13
C GLU A 689 -39.63 65.14 -18.71
N VAL A 690 -40.19 63.93 -18.76
CA VAL A 690 -41.56 63.71 -19.22
C VAL A 690 -42.58 64.45 -18.36
N LEU A 691 -42.43 64.44 -17.04
CA LEU A 691 -43.32 65.20 -16.15
C LEU A 691 -43.20 66.72 -16.36
N LEU A 692 -41.99 67.23 -16.63
CA LEU A 692 -41.77 68.64 -16.94
C LEU A 692 -42.41 69.02 -18.28
N GLU A 693 -42.25 68.19 -19.30
CA GLU A 693 -42.89 68.36 -20.61
C GLU A 693 -44.42 68.28 -20.49
N GLN A 694 -44.95 67.34 -19.71
CA GLN A 694 -46.38 67.24 -19.44
C GLN A 694 -46.91 68.48 -18.70
N ALA A 695 -46.16 69.01 -17.73
CA ALA A 695 -46.51 70.24 -17.02
C ALA A 695 -46.43 71.46 -17.95
N GLN A 696 -45.44 71.53 -18.85
CA GLN A 696 -45.37 72.57 -19.87
C GLN A 696 -46.56 72.49 -20.85
N VAL A 697 -46.88 71.31 -21.36
CA VAL A 697 -48.04 71.12 -22.24
C VAL A 697 -49.34 71.49 -21.51
N ALA A 698 -49.49 71.10 -20.25
CA ALA A 698 -50.66 71.49 -19.44
C ALA A 698 -50.74 73.00 -19.23
N ALA A 699 -49.62 73.67 -18.91
CA ALA A 699 -49.58 75.12 -18.78
C ALA A 699 -49.87 75.84 -20.12
N LEU A 700 -49.31 75.36 -21.24
CA LEU A 700 -49.60 75.88 -22.57
C LEU A 700 -51.06 75.63 -22.99
N ALA A 701 -51.65 74.50 -22.58
CA ALA A 701 -53.06 74.18 -22.81
C ALA A 701 -53.98 75.07 -21.96
N GLU A 702 -53.66 75.31 -20.70
CA GLU A 702 -54.39 76.22 -19.81
C GLU A 702 -54.27 77.68 -20.32
N GLU A 703 -53.11 78.08 -20.83
CA GLU A 703 -52.91 79.36 -21.53
C GLU A 703 -53.72 79.48 -22.82
N LEU A 704 -54.03 78.37 -23.50
CA LEU A 704 -54.87 78.29 -24.69
C LEU A 704 -56.38 78.27 -24.36
N GLU A 705 -56.76 77.64 -23.25
CA GLU A 705 -58.14 77.57 -22.77
C GLU A 705 -58.58 78.86 -22.05
N ASN A 706 -57.64 79.68 -21.57
CA ASN A 706 -57.92 80.96 -20.94
C ASN A 706 -58.48 81.99 -21.95
N PRO A 707 -59.77 82.38 -21.85
CA PRO A 707 -60.41 83.30 -22.79
C PRO A 707 -59.89 84.74 -22.71
N GLN A 708 -59.01 85.08 -21.76
CA GLN A 708 -58.43 86.41 -21.63
C GLN A 708 -57.06 86.55 -22.31
N ASN A 709 -56.50 85.47 -22.86
CA ASN A 709 -55.15 85.47 -23.42
C ASN A 709 -55.16 85.80 -24.93
N GLU A 710 -55.50 87.04 -25.29
CA GLU A 710 -55.73 87.50 -26.67
C GLU A 710 -54.52 87.32 -27.63
N SER A 711 -53.33 87.06 -27.09
CA SER A 711 -52.10 86.86 -27.87
C SER A 711 -51.95 85.48 -28.49
N ARG A 712 -52.76 84.48 -28.09
CA ARG A 712 -52.61 83.08 -28.53
C ARG A 712 -53.81 82.43 -29.20
N TRP A 713 -54.97 83.07 -29.20
CA TRP A 713 -56.09 82.66 -30.05
C TRP A 713 -56.44 83.81 -30.99
N ARG A 714 -56.22 83.58 -32.29
CA ARG A 714 -56.77 84.42 -33.36
C ARG A 714 -58.07 83.76 -33.80
N ARG A 715 -59.17 84.51 -33.98
CA ARG A 715 -60.30 83.99 -34.79
C ARG A 715 -59.69 83.49 -36.10
N VAL A 716 -59.88 82.23 -36.44
CA VAL A 716 -59.51 81.72 -37.76
C VAL A 716 -60.46 82.36 -38.76
N GLY A 717 -60.11 83.59 -39.17
CA GLY A 717 -60.67 84.27 -40.32
C GLY A 717 -59.95 83.77 -41.55
N GLY A 718 -60.69 83.08 -42.40
CA GLY A 718 -60.25 82.61 -43.71
C GLY A 718 -61.44 81.94 -44.38
N ASN A 719 -61.74 82.31 -45.63
CA ASN A 719 -62.73 81.61 -46.42
C ASN A 719 -62.34 80.12 -46.52
N TYR A 720 -63.34 79.24 -46.51
CA TYR A 720 -63.15 77.81 -46.74
C TYR A 720 -62.22 77.59 -47.95
N PRO A 721 -61.15 76.80 -47.81
CA PRO A 721 -60.20 76.59 -48.89
C PRO A 721 -60.94 76.03 -50.10
N SER A 722 -60.72 76.65 -51.27
CA SER A 722 -61.35 76.18 -52.50
C SER A 722 -60.84 74.77 -52.83
N MET A 723 -61.63 73.98 -53.57
CA MET A 723 -61.29 72.60 -53.94
C MET A 723 -59.86 72.46 -54.51
N ALA A 724 -59.35 73.49 -55.19
CA ALA A 724 -58.00 73.53 -55.73
C ALA A 724 -56.89 73.57 -54.65
N GLU A 725 -57.13 74.25 -53.52
CA GLU A 725 -56.19 74.29 -52.40
C GLU A 725 -56.17 72.96 -51.64
N LEU A 726 -57.34 72.31 -51.50
CA LEU A 726 -57.44 70.96 -50.96
C LEU A 726 -56.74 69.94 -51.86
N GLU A 727 -56.89 70.01 -53.17
CA GLU A 727 -56.17 69.15 -54.12
C GLU A 727 -54.66 69.37 -54.08
N SER A 728 -54.20 70.61 -53.97
CA SER A 728 -52.78 70.93 -53.79
C SER A 728 -52.24 70.33 -52.49
N LYS A 729 -52.99 70.47 -51.39
CA LYS A 729 -52.63 69.92 -50.08
C LYS A 729 -52.68 68.40 -50.06
N MET A 730 -53.63 67.78 -50.78
CA MET A 730 -53.71 66.33 -50.94
C MET A 730 -52.53 65.80 -51.76
N LYS A 731 -52.12 66.50 -52.82
CA LYS A 731 -50.91 66.15 -53.58
C LYS A 731 -49.64 66.30 -52.75
N LEU A 732 -49.57 67.32 -51.90
CA LEU A 732 -48.43 67.54 -51.00
C LEU A 732 -48.35 66.46 -49.91
N LEU A 733 -49.49 66.12 -49.31
CA LEU A 733 -49.60 65.02 -48.35
C LEU A 733 -49.34 63.65 -48.98
N GLN A 734 -49.78 63.41 -50.23
CA GLN A 734 -49.43 62.21 -50.97
C GLN A 734 -47.92 62.13 -51.24
N ARG A 735 -47.28 63.27 -51.55
CA ARG A 735 -45.83 63.34 -51.73
C ARG A 735 -45.08 63.09 -50.42
N ASP A 736 -45.58 63.63 -49.31
CA ASP A 736 -45.02 63.41 -47.97
C ASP A 736 -45.23 61.96 -47.48
N LEU A 737 -46.35 61.34 -47.85
CA LEU A 737 -46.61 59.93 -47.58
C LEU A 737 -45.66 59.05 -48.39
N LEU A 738 -45.42 59.39 -49.66
CA LEU A 738 -44.45 58.72 -50.53
C LEU A 738 -43.03 58.83 -49.97
N THR A 739 -42.57 60.03 -49.58
CA THR A 739 -41.24 60.17 -48.96
C THR A 739 -41.13 59.43 -47.63
N LYS A 740 -42.17 59.40 -46.81
CA LYS A 740 -42.18 58.59 -45.58
C LYS A 740 -42.19 57.09 -45.85
N SER A 741 -42.87 56.64 -46.89
CA SER A 741 -42.82 55.24 -47.33
C SER A 741 -41.44 54.84 -47.87
N GLU A 742 -40.75 55.75 -48.57
CA GLU A 742 -39.37 55.56 -49.00
C GLU A 742 -38.40 55.51 -47.82
N GLU A 743 -38.60 56.35 -46.79
CA GLU A 743 -37.81 56.30 -45.56
C GLU A 743 -38.02 54.99 -44.80
N CYS A 744 -39.26 54.48 -44.71
CA CYS A 744 -39.54 53.18 -44.10
C CYS A 744 -38.86 52.04 -44.89
N MET A 745 -38.96 52.05 -46.23
CA MET A 745 -38.27 51.06 -47.06
C MET A 745 -36.74 51.11 -46.87
N LYS A 746 -36.13 52.32 -46.76
CA LYS A 746 -34.70 52.44 -46.46
C LYS A 746 -34.33 51.85 -45.10
N GLN A 747 -35.19 52.01 -44.09
CA GLN A 747 -34.99 51.41 -42.78
C GLN A 747 -35.16 49.88 -42.80
N GLU A 748 -36.13 49.35 -43.55
CA GLU A 748 -36.31 47.91 -43.75
C GLU A 748 -35.10 47.28 -44.44
N MET A 749 -34.60 47.89 -45.52
CA MET A 749 -33.38 47.44 -46.21
C MET A 749 -32.15 47.45 -45.29
N ALA A 750 -31.99 48.49 -44.46
CA ALA A 750 -30.91 48.54 -43.47
C ALA A 750 -31.04 47.43 -42.41
N LEU A 751 -32.28 47.06 -42.05
CA LEU A 751 -32.55 46.00 -41.08
C LEU A 751 -32.24 44.62 -41.68
N GLU A 752 -32.61 44.40 -42.96
CA GLU A 752 -32.24 43.19 -43.71
C GLU A 752 -30.72 43.05 -43.86
N GLU A 753 -30.00 44.14 -44.19
CA GLU A 753 -28.54 44.13 -44.24
C GLU A 753 -27.91 43.78 -42.88
N LYS A 754 -28.44 44.32 -41.78
CA LYS A 754 -27.98 43.98 -40.42
C LYS A 754 -28.27 42.53 -40.06
N GLN A 755 -29.42 41.99 -40.45
CA GLN A 755 -29.75 40.58 -40.26
C GLN A 755 -28.82 39.67 -41.06
N ARG A 756 -28.52 40.03 -42.32
CA ARG A 756 -27.55 39.31 -43.15
C ARG A 756 -26.15 39.31 -42.53
N LEU A 757 -25.70 40.48 -42.05
CA LEU A 757 -24.41 40.60 -41.37
C LEU A 757 -24.35 39.76 -40.09
N MET A 758 -25.46 39.67 -39.36
CA MET A 758 -25.56 38.84 -38.15
C MET A 758 -25.49 37.35 -38.49
N MET A 759 -26.14 36.92 -39.58
CA MET A 759 -26.03 35.55 -40.09
C MET A 759 -24.61 35.24 -40.57
N GLU A 760 -23.95 36.17 -41.29
CA GLU A 760 -22.56 36.04 -41.71
C GLU A 760 -21.61 35.95 -40.50
N MET A 761 -21.81 36.78 -39.46
CA MET A 761 -21.05 36.71 -38.20
C MET A 761 -21.27 35.38 -37.47
N HIS A 762 -22.51 34.88 -37.43
CA HIS A 762 -22.81 33.56 -36.86
C HIS A 762 -22.16 32.42 -37.64
N ALA A 763 -22.17 32.48 -38.97
CA ALA A 763 -21.50 31.51 -39.83
C ALA A 763 -19.97 31.55 -39.63
N MET A 764 -19.39 32.74 -39.44
CA MET A 764 -17.96 32.88 -39.09
C MET A 764 -17.67 32.35 -37.68
N ALA A 765 -18.53 32.60 -36.69
CA ALA A 765 -18.38 32.05 -35.35
C ALA A 765 -18.48 30.51 -35.34
N ALA A 766 -19.36 29.93 -36.15
CA ALA A 766 -19.47 28.48 -36.33
C ALA A 766 -18.24 27.86 -37.02
N ARG A 767 -17.48 28.66 -37.80
CA ARG A 767 -16.20 28.25 -38.40
C ARG A 767 -15.00 28.46 -37.48
N GLN A 768 -15.17 29.14 -36.34
CA GLN A 768 -14.10 29.25 -35.37
C GLN A 768 -13.96 27.91 -34.62
N PRO A 769 -12.73 27.42 -34.43
CA PRO A 769 -12.49 26.18 -33.71
C PRO A 769 -13.03 26.32 -32.28
N GLY A 770 -13.92 25.40 -31.89
CA GLY A 770 -14.59 25.40 -30.60
C GLY A 770 -13.63 25.22 -29.41
N PRO A 771 -14.14 25.33 -28.16
CA PRO A 771 -13.35 25.18 -26.95
C PRO A 771 -12.60 23.84 -26.87
N GLU A 772 -13.08 22.80 -27.55
CA GLU A 772 -12.41 21.50 -27.68
C GLU A 772 -11.05 21.61 -28.39
N VAL A 773 -10.94 22.42 -29.44
CA VAL A 773 -9.67 22.63 -30.15
C VAL A 773 -8.71 23.45 -29.27
N ALA A 774 -9.20 24.43 -28.52
CA ALA A 774 -8.40 25.16 -27.54
C ALA A 774 -7.92 24.26 -26.39
N GLN A 775 -8.72 23.29 -25.97
CA GLN A 775 -8.33 22.26 -24.99
C GLN A 775 -7.29 21.30 -25.58
N GLN A 776 -7.44 20.87 -26.84
CA GLN A 776 -6.43 20.08 -27.55
C GLN A 776 -5.12 20.85 -27.71
N LEU A 777 -5.17 22.14 -28.03
CA LEU A 777 -3.99 23.00 -28.15
C LEU A 777 -3.28 23.17 -26.80
N ASN A 778 -4.03 23.30 -25.71
CA ASN A 778 -3.48 23.32 -24.36
C ASN A 778 -2.87 21.97 -23.94
N ALA A 779 -3.47 20.86 -24.36
CA ALA A 779 -2.93 19.52 -24.15
C ALA A 779 -1.60 19.36 -24.92
N TYR A 780 -1.57 19.72 -26.21
CA TYR A 780 -0.35 19.70 -27.01
C TYR A 780 0.72 20.65 -26.46
N GLN A 781 0.35 21.82 -25.95
CA GLN A 781 1.30 22.75 -25.34
C GLN A 781 1.90 22.18 -24.04
N LYS A 782 1.11 21.49 -23.21
CA LYS A 782 1.61 20.79 -22.01
C LYS A 782 2.51 19.62 -22.38
N ASP A 783 2.17 18.86 -23.41
CA ASP A 783 2.99 17.75 -23.88
C ASP A 783 4.31 18.25 -24.47
N LEU A 784 4.28 19.37 -25.19
CA LEU A 784 5.46 20.02 -25.73
C LEU A 784 6.35 20.57 -24.60
N GLN A 785 5.77 21.13 -23.53
CA GLN A 785 6.52 21.51 -22.32
C GLN A 785 7.17 20.31 -21.62
N LYS A 786 6.43 19.19 -21.46
CA LYS A 786 6.99 17.94 -20.90
C LYS A 786 8.12 17.39 -21.76
N LYS A 787 7.95 17.35 -23.08
CA LYS A 787 9.00 16.93 -24.02
C LYS A 787 10.22 17.85 -23.98
N ASN A 788 10.02 19.15 -23.83
CA ASN A 788 11.12 20.10 -23.70
C ASN A 788 11.86 19.95 -22.36
N ALA A 789 11.15 19.65 -21.26
CA ALA A 789 11.76 19.31 -19.98
C ALA A 789 12.57 18.00 -20.06
N GLN A 790 12.02 16.96 -20.70
CA GLN A 790 12.74 15.70 -20.98
C GLN A 790 13.98 15.95 -21.84
N MET A 791 13.89 16.81 -22.85
CA MET A 791 15.01 17.16 -23.71
C MET A 791 16.10 17.92 -22.95
N LYS A 792 15.73 18.84 -22.04
CA LYS A 792 16.69 19.51 -21.15
C LYS A 792 17.36 18.54 -20.19
N GLN A 793 16.61 17.59 -19.62
CA GLN A 793 17.19 16.53 -18.78
C GLN A 793 18.17 15.69 -19.59
N LYS A 794 17.80 15.23 -20.79
CA LYS A 794 18.69 14.47 -21.68
C LYS A 794 19.91 15.28 -22.13
N ALA A 795 19.76 16.57 -22.38
CA ALA A 795 20.88 17.47 -22.66
C ALA A 795 21.82 17.61 -21.46
N SER A 796 21.28 17.65 -20.23
CA SER A 796 22.09 17.67 -19.01
C SER A 796 22.81 16.33 -18.77
N GLU A 797 22.15 15.19 -19.03
CA GLU A 797 22.76 13.85 -18.98
C GLU A 797 23.87 13.71 -20.04
N LEU A 798 23.64 14.22 -21.26
CA LEU A 798 24.65 14.28 -22.31
C LEU A 798 25.83 15.19 -21.93
N ASN A 799 25.56 16.31 -21.26
CA ASN A 799 26.63 17.19 -20.79
C ASN A 799 27.46 16.53 -19.68
N MET A 800 26.82 15.86 -18.72
CA MET A 800 27.49 15.10 -17.65
C MET A 800 28.31 13.93 -18.19
N THR A 801 27.80 13.21 -19.20
CA THR A 801 28.56 12.13 -19.85
C THR A 801 29.71 12.70 -20.70
N ALA A 802 29.54 13.87 -21.32
CA ALA A 802 30.61 14.56 -22.03
C ALA A 802 31.73 15.05 -21.09
N THR A 803 31.39 15.60 -19.92
CA THR A 803 32.37 15.99 -18.90
C THR A 803 33.08 14.76 -18.33
N HIS A 804 32.36 13.70 -17.99
CA HIS A 804 32.96 12.47 -17.51
C HIS A 804 33.90 11.83 -18.56
N LYS A 805 33.53 11.86 -19.84
CA LYS A 805 34.40 11.42 -20.94
C LYS A 805 35.64 12.30 -21.09
N ALA A 806 35.54 13.61 -20.81
CA ALA A 806 36.70 14.51 -20.81
C ALA A 806 37.65 14.23 -19.63
N GLU A 807 37.10 13.97 -18.44
CA GLU A 807 37.87 13.55 -17.24
C GLU A 807 38.61 12.24 -17.49
N LEU A 808 37.92 11.22 -18.02
CA LEU A 808 38.54 9.94 -18.37
C LEU A 808 39.64 10.10 -19.43
N ARG A 809 39.44 10.98 -20.43
CA ARG A 809 40.49 11.30 -21.41
C ARG A 809 41.70 11.97 -20.76
N TYR A 810 41.48 12.86 -19.80
CA TYR A 810 42.55 13.49 -19.02
C TYR A 810 43.29 12.46 -18.17
N GLU A 811 42.58 11.56 -17.49
CA GLU A 811 43.19 10.47 -16.70
C GLU A 811 44.01 9.52 -17.57
N VAL A 812 43.49 9.12 -18.75
CA VAL A 812 44.24 8.31 -19.72
C VAL A 812 45.51 9.04 -20.17
N ALA A 813 45.44 10.34 -20.44
CA ALA A 813 46.61 11.14 -20.79
C ALA A 813 47.62 11.24 -19.63
N ARG A 814 47.15 11.41 -18.39
CA ARG A 814 47.98 11.43 -17.17
C ARG A 814 48.68 10.08 -16.96
N LEU A 815 47.94 8.97 -17.09
CA LEU A 815 48.48 7.62 -16.96
C LEU A 815 49.50 7.32 -18.06
N ARG A 816 49.25 7.75 -19.31
CA ARG A 816 50.25 7.65 -20.39
C ARG A 816 51.54 8.40 -20.05
N ARG A 817 51.44 9.64 -19.56
CA ARG A 817 52.62 10.40 -19.08
C ARG A 817 53.35 9.68 -17.95
N ALA A 818 52.63 9.16 -16.96
CA ALA A 818 53.23 8.39 -15.87
C ALA A 818 53.93 7.11 -16.35
N VAL A 819 53.36 6.42 -17.35
CA VAL A 819 54.00 5.24 -17.98
C VAL A 819 55.25 5.66 -18.75
N ASP A 820 55.22 6.77 -19.48
CA ASP A 820 56.39 7.27 -20.21
C ASP A 820 57.50 7.75 -19.25
N GLU A 821 57.15 8.41 -18.14
CA GLU A 821 58.08 8.74 -17.05
C GLU A 821 58.68 7.48 -16.40
N MET A 822 57.86 6.46 -16.15
CA MET A 822 58.34 5.17 -15.61
C MET A 822 59.24 4.44 -16.60
N ARG A 823 58.95 4.50 -17.90
CA ARG A 823 59.82 3.98 -18.96
C ARG A 823 61.15 4.74 -18.97
N GLN A 824 61.13 6.08 -18.92
CA GLN A 824 62.34 6.88 -18.83
C GLN A 824 63.17 6.52 -17.59
N LYS A 825 62.56 6.45 -16.41
CA LYS A 825 63.23 5.99 -15.18
C LYS A 825 63.79 4.57 -15.30
N TYR A 826 63.06 3.66 -15.93
CA TYR A 826 63.54 2.30 -16.18
C TYR A 826 64.74 2.28 -17.13
N TYR A 827 64.72 3.07 -18.21
CA TYR A 827 65.87 3.20 -19.11
C TYR A 827 67.06 3.87 -18.42
N GLU A 828 66.84 4.89 -17.59
CA GLU A 828 67.91 5.51 -16.77
C GLU A 828 68.51 4.51 -15.78
N VAL A 829 67.69 3.69 -15.10
CA VAL A 829 68.18 2.63 -14.21
C VAL A 829 68.89 1.53 -15.00
N LYS A 830 68.41 1.16 -16.20
CA LYS A 830 69.08 0.19 -17.06
C LYS A 830 70.41 0.72 -17.59
N VAL A 831 70.50 2.00 -17.95
CA VAL A 831 71.76 2.66 -18.33
C VAL A 831 72.69 2.73 -17.12
N LYS A 832 72.20 3.13 -15.94
CA LYS A 832 72.99 3.14 -14.69
C LYS A 832 73.52 1.74 -14.37
N ASN A 833 72.69 0.71 -14.42
CA ASN A 833 73.09 -0.67 -14.18
C ASN A 833 74.01 -1.22 -15.28
N GLY A 834 73.84 -0.77 -16.53
CA GLY A 834 74.78 -1.04 -17.62
C GLY A 834 76.13 -0.35 -17.42
N THR A 835 76.15 0.88 -16.89
CA THR A 835 77.38 1.58 -16.51
C THR A 835 78.03 0.97 -15.26
N PHE A 836 77.26 0.43 -14.31
CA PHE A 836 77.81 -0.35 -13.18
C PHE A 836 78.39 -1.69 -13.66
N SER A 837 77.72 -2.39 -14.58
CA SER A 837 78.23 -3.63 -15.17
C SER A 837 79.42 -3.40 -16.13
N ALA A 838 79.55 -2.20 -16.72
CA ALA A 838 80.72 -1.79 -17.50
C ALA A 838 81.86 -1.24 -16.62
N ALA A 839 81.55 -0.72 -15.42
CA ALA A 839 82.53 -0.27 -14.43
C ALA A 839 83.14 -1.43 -13.62
N GLU A 840 82.48 -2.59 -13.53
CA GLU A 840 83.06 -3.83 -12.96
C GLU A 840 83.91 -4.65 -13.95
N LEU A 841 84.09 -4.19 -15.20
CA LEU A 841 84.94 -4.84 -16.21
C LEU A 841 86.14 -3.98 -16.68
N VAL A 842 86.45 -2.88 -15.99
CA VAL A 842 87.68 -2.11 -16.25
C VAL A 842 88.34 -1.63 -14.94
N SER A 843 89.24 -2.45 -14.41
CA SER A 843 90.57 -2.02 -13.92
C SER A 843 91.41 -3.28 -13.61
N PRO A 844 92.76 -3.26 -13.73
CA PRO A 844 93.61 -2.08 -13.64
C PRO A 844 94.70 -1.94 -14.73
N SER A 845 95.10 -0.70 -14.94
CA SER A 845 96.51 -0.32 -14.76
C SER A 845 96.59 0.64 -13.59
#